data_AF-A0A661B141-F1
#
_entry.id   AF-A0A661B141-F1
#
_cell.length_a   1.000
_cell.length_b   1.000
_cell.length_c   1.000
_cell.angle_alpha   90.00
_cell.angle_beta   90.00
_cell.angle_gamma   90.00
#
_symmetry.space_group_name_H-M   'P 1'
#
loop_
_entity.id
_entity.type
_entity.pdbx_description
1 polymer ?
#
loop_
_entity_poly.entity_id
_entity_poly.type
_entity_poly.pdbx_seq_one_letter_code
_entity_poly.pdbx_strand_id
1 'polypeptide(L)'
;MNKIYSAFFCVLIMVCSAVLARTGGPDAEGYRFIDSDEPGGPPFEWIDISLTGSSGPSGDDSRLTVSIPGAFEYYGNYFTQVTICTNGWIVFGSTTYTLYTVDSIPSPSYPQNVVGLCFMDLTTTYGGQIKYQTLPDGRFVVSYIDVTELGYSSNTYSMQFVLDLDRRTIQLNYLDVSPVGSSYREGSVGIENGTGLIGLFYGHHSATSSVLHDSLSILFRSTLVVNPPYFNNCYASTDFEHEGSVDDWEQGRPLSAVSPHDAHSFPFCWGTQIDTVYSPYSNSILYPPRMYIGGCGQPIFDWWQWYDTDSADDGGVVEITTDDGITWNVVEPEGGYPCAALGAGSALADYPAFSGSSGGWEYQSIDLTPFVFAGEVRLRFHFAADASDEMGGWYIDDIGLSESFGVIWGHVDLDYRTDDTGARVEILDLGIWDISDTSGYYFLDSVKAGTWDVMCTRDSFAAQSALGISIARNDTVELNFLMPPVLMATNFDTNSAGGIPIPDNGWQWGHPDSFAAPPASAHSDSFCWGTNLQGNYMNFANWTLDFQVFLVADHPHMEIYHWYKFAGEYAGYFWDGGNVKCKAIYEDSFSIVYPRADLGYNYDGPISDHNTFLGGQPGFGGEGTGDFWHPTIFNLSDWAMDTAIIRFEIGSDGAGTSRGWYIDDLVITDYSAGIKDEILAIKPNRIGIKAYPNPFNPSTTIEFTLPNTGPTQISVYNISGQRVRVLSEKDRMRGGPYRVIWDGRDDCGAELPTGIYLAKVTAGGLSNDIRLLLVK
;
A
#
# COMPACT_ATOMS: atom_id res chain seq x y z
N MET A 1 -34.75 39.75 -39.95
CA MET A 1 -35.56 39.97 -38.73
C MET A 1 -34.98 39.07 -37.65
N ASN A 2 -33.93 39.52 -36.95
CA ASN A 2 -33.93 40.28 -35.68
C ASN A 2 -34.37 39.46 -34.45
N LYS A 3 -33.37 39.15 -33.60
CA LYS A 3 -33.26 39.15 -32.11
C LYS A 3 -32.39 37.95 -31.69
N ILE A 4 -31.07 38.08 -31.48
CA ILE A 4 -30.35 38.69 -30.34
C ILE A 4 -30.96 38.32 -28.98
N TYR A 5 -30.30 37.38 -28.30
CA TYR A 5 -30.04 37.42 -26.87
C TYR A 5 -28.57 37.01 -26.65
N SER A 6 -27.74 37.99 -26.29
CA SER A 6 -26.40 37.77 -25.72
C SER A 6 -26.55 37.28 -24.28
N ALA A 7 -25.83 36.22 -23.94
CA ALA A 7 -25.30 36.02 -22.59
C ALA A 7 -23.78 36.10 -22.71
N PHE A 8 -23.22 37.14 -22.09
CA PHE A 8 -21.77 37.35 -21.95
C PHE A 8 -21.18 36.17 -21.16
N PHE A 9 -20.33 35.37 -21.78
CA PHE A 9 -19.27 34.67 -21.05
C PHE A 9 -18.05 35.57 -21.07
N CYS A 10 -17.80 36.27 -19.96
CA CYS A 10 -16.47 36.77 -19.65
C CYS A 10 -15.58 35.55 -19.46
N VAL A 11 -14.93 35.10 -20.54
CA VAL A 11 -13.69 34.35 -20.40
C VAL A 11 -12.68 35.38 -19.91
N LEU A 12 -12.54 35.45 -18.59
CA LEU A 12 -11.33 35.99 -17.99
C LEU A 12 -10.22 35.05 -18.48
N ILE A 13 -9.58 35.40 -19.59
CA ILE A 13 -8.26 34.86 -19.92
C ILE A 13 -7.37 35.45 -18.83
N MET A 14 -7.33 34.78 -17.68
CA MET A 14 -6.14 34.84 -16.85
C MET A 14 -5.05 34.29 -17.75
N VAL A 15 -4.24 35.21 -18.27
CA VAL A 15 -2.91 34.85 -18.74
C VAL A 15 -2.28 34.20 -17.53
N CYS A 16 -2.18 32.87 -17.57
CA CYS A 16 -1.44 32.10 -16.60
C CYS A 16 0.02 32.55 -16.77
N SER A 17 0.44 33.57 -16.01
CA SER A 17 1.86 33.76 -15.73
C SER A 17 2.34 32.44 -15.15
N ALA A 18 3.43 31.90 -15.69
CA ALA A 18 4.05 30.69 -15.17
C ALA A 18 4.14 30.80 -13.64
N VAL A 19 3.49 29.88 -12.94
CA VAL A 19 3.69 29.70 -11.50
C VAL A 19 5.10 29.12 -11.38
N LEU A 20 6.07 30.00 -11.15
CA LEU A 20 7.40 29.60 -10.70
C LEU A 20 7.22 29.00 -9.31
N ALA A 21 7.76 27.80 -9.06
CA ALA A 21 7.62 27.13 -7.78
C ALA A 21 8.35 27.92 -6.69
N ARG A 22 7.60 28.48 -5.73
CA ARG A 22 8.11 29.30 -4.62
C ARG A 22 8.40 28.49 -3.35
N THR A 23 8.02 27.22 -3.37
CA THR A 23 8.42 26.17 -2.42
C THR A 23 8.81 24.91 -3.20
N GLY A 24 9.67 24.07 -2.62
CA GLY A 24 10.11 22.82 -3.26
C GLY A 24 10.86 21.86 -2.35
N GLY A 25 11.07 20.65 -2.86
CA GLY A 25 11.61 19.51 -2.10
C GLY A 25 10.51 18.65 -1.42
N PRO A 26 10.90 17.68 -0.56
CA PRO A 26 12.28 17.35 -0.25
C PRO A 26 12.95 16.68 -1.45
N ASP A 27 14.24 16.88 -1.65
CA ASP A 27 15.01 16.00 -2.52
C ASP A 27 15.27 14.64 -1.84
N ALA A 28 15.95 13.74 -2.54
CA ALA A 28 16.21 12.38 -2.06
C ALA A 28 17.10 12.31 -0.80
N GLU A 29 17.69 13.43 -0.36
CA GLU A 29 18.50 13.55 0.85
C GLU A 29 17.91 14.54 1.86
N GLY A 30 16.64 14.92 1.68
CA GLY A 30 15.84 15.62 2.70
C GLY A 30 15.93 17.16 2.65
N TYR A 31 16.62 17.76 1.68
CA TYR A 31 16.64 19.21 1.53
C TYR A 31 15.34 19.74 0.93
N ARG A 32 14.85 20.88 1.43
CA ARG A 32 13.68 21.64 0.95
C ARG A 32 14.03 23.12 0.76
N PHE A 33 13.21 23.85 -0.01
CA PHE A 33 13.28 25.31 -0.08
C PHE A 33 11.91 25.99 0.06
N ILE A 34 11.94 27.23 0.57
CA ILE A 34 10.82 28.18 0.58
C ILE A 34 11.37 29.59 0.39
N ASP A 35 10.68 30.42 -0.40
CA ASP A 35 11.03 31.83 -0.57
C ASP A 35 10.16 32.78 0.28
N SER A 36 10.57 34.04 0.39
CA SER A 36 9.94 35.09 1.19
C SER A 36 8.58 35.56 0.66
N ASP A 37 8.24 35.19 -0.57
CA ASP A 37 6.99 35.55 -1.23
C ASP A 37 5.85 34.58 -0.83
N GLU A 38 6.18 33.46 -0.20
CA GLU A 38 5.24 32.48 0.34
C GLU A 38 4.90 32.72 1.82
N PRO A 39 3.66 32.43 2.25
CA PRO A 39 3.31 32.45 3.67
C PRO A 39 4.23 31.53 4.49
N GLY A 40 4.84 32.07 5.55
CA GLY A 40 5.81 31.34 6.37
C GLY A 40 7.24 31.30 5.81
N GLY A 41 7.49 31.96 4.69
CA GLY A 41 8.82 32.15 4.13
C GLY A 41 9.75 33.01 4.98
N PRO A 42 11.08 32.94 4.74
CA PRO A 42 12.06 33.73 5.48
C PRO A 42 11.84 35.23 5.23
N PRO A 43 12.00 36.11 6.24
CA PRO A 43 12.01 37.54 6.00
C PRO A 43 13.27 37.94 5.21
N PHE A 44 13.13 38.94 4.33
CA PHE A 44 14.29 39.57 3.71
C PHE A 44 15.06 40.45 4.69
N GLU A 45 16.35 40.14 4.88
CA GLU A 45 17.29 40.91 5.68
C GLU A 45 18.64 41.02 4.96
N TRP A 46 19.09 42.25 4.69
CA TRP A 46 20.42 42.50 4.15
C TRP A 46 21.46 42.67 5.27
N ILE A 47 22.54 41.89 5.22
CA ILE A 47 23.64 41.97 6.18
C ILE A 47 24.80 42.73 5.52
N ASP A 48 24.95 44.01 5.88
CA ASP A 48 26.00 44.83 5.30
C ASP A 48 27.38 44.53 5.91
N ILE A 49 28.17 43.75 5.17
CA ILE A 49 29.59 43.46 5.48
C ILE A 49 30.56 44.20 4.55
N SER A 50 30.11 45.23 3.82
CA SER A 50 30.90 45.93 2.81
C SER A 50 32.20 46.53 3.37
N LEU A 51 32.14 47.03 4.60
CA LEU A 51 33.27 47.67 5.31
C LEU A 51 33.98 46.74 6.30
N THR A 52 33.28 45.74 6.84
CA THR A 52 33.78 44.86 7.92
C THR A 52 34.30 43.51 7.41
N GLY A 53 33.85 43.07 6.24
CA GLY A 53 34.18 41.78 5.66
C GLY A 53 35.61 41.70 5.11
N SER A 54 36.17 40.49 5.18
CA SER A 54 37.41 40.14 4.50
C SER A 54 37.20 40.12 2.99
N SER A 55 38.25 40.44 2.22
CA SER A 55 38.16 40.48 0.76
C SER A 55 38.09 39.08 0.15
N GLY A 56 37.04 38.81 -0.63
CA GLY A 56 36.87 37.60 -1.42
C GLY A 56 37.68 37.61 -2.73
N PRO A 57 37.38 36.68 -3.67
CA PRO A 57 38.05 36.66 -4.97
C PRO A 57 37.70 37.91 -5.80
N SER A 58 38.64 38.33 -6.64
CA SER A 58 38.50 39.49 -7.52
C SER A 58 38.95 39.19 -8.96
N GLY A 59 38.50 40.00 -9.91
CA GLY A 59 38.69 39.81 -11.33
C GLY A 59 37.58 38.97 -11.96
N ASP A 60 37.94 38.28 -13.03
CA ASP A 60 37.12 37.34 -13.79
C ASP A 60 37.63 35.91 -13.57
N ASP A 61 36.73 34.92 -13.62
CA ASP A 61 37.04 33.49 -13.42
C ASP A 61 38.01 33.24 -12.25
N SER A 62 37.69 33.81 -11.08
CA SER A 62 38.53 33.77 -9.89
C SER A 62 37.80 33.11 -8.72
N ARG A 63 38.58 32.59 -7.76
CA ARG A 63 38.05 31.86 -6.61
C ARG A 63 38.94 31.99 -5.39
N LEU A 64 38.35 31.83 -4.21
CA LEU A 64 39.05 31.85 -2.93
C LEU A 64 38.44 30.79 -2.02
N THR A 65 39.27 29.89 -1.48
CA THR A 65 38.86 28.97 -0.42
C THR A 65 39.11 29.60 0.94
N VAL A 66 38.10 29.59 1.79
CA VAL A 66 38.13 30.18 3.13
C VAL A 66 37.58 29.18 4.14
N SER A 67 38.07 29.26 5.38
CA SER A 67 37.56 28.44 6.47
C SER A 67 36.24 29.01 6.99
N ILE A 68 35.31 28.12 7.33
CA ILE A 68 34.13 28.45 8.13
C ILE A 68 34.38 28.02 9.59
N PRO A 69 33.95 28.79 10.59
CA PRO A 69 34.21 28.46 11.98
C PRO A 69 33.31 27.32 12.43
N GLY A 70 33.86 26.13 12.57
CA GLY A 70 33.11 24.91 12.87
C GLY A 70 32.96 24.02 11.64
N ALA A 71 32.04 23.07 11.71
CA ALA A 71 31.69 22.19 10.59
C ALA A 71 30.23 22.41 10.20
N PHE A 72 29.97 22.71 8.93
CA PHE A 72 28.63 22.79 8.36
C PHE A 72 28.27 21.44 7.73
N GLU A 73 27.12 20.88 8.08
CA GLU A 73 26.61 19.67 7.45
C GLU A 73 25.87 20.02 6.15
N TYR A 74 26.34 19.47 5.04
CA TYR A 74 25.74 19.64 3.72
C TYR A 74 25.61 18.27 3.03
N TYR A 75 24.38 17.86 2.72
CA TYR A 75 24.07 16.54 2.14
C TYR A 75 24.77 15.39 2.90
N GLY A 76 24.55 15.34 4.22
CA GLY A 76 25.10 14.31 5.12
C GLY A 76 26.62 14.36 5.36
N ASN A 77 27.33 15.35 4.80
CA ASN A 77 28.78 15.48 4.92
C ASN A 77 29.16 16.76 5.66
N TYR A 78 30.19 16.70 6.51
CA TYR A 78 30.65 17.84 7.31
C TYR A 78 31.81 18.57 6.63
N PHE A 79 31.66 19.88 6.45
CA PHE A 79 32.66 20.74 5.80
C PHE A 79 33.12 21.86 6.72
N THR A 80 34.43 22.12 6.73
CA THR A 80 35.05 23.20 7.54
C THR A 80 35.56 24.37 6.69
N GLN A 81 35.29 24.33 5.39
CA GLN A 81 35.73 25.34 4.43
C GLN A 81 34.75 25.42 3.26
N VAL A 82 34.73 26.59 2.62
CA VAL A 82 33.98 26.85 1.39
C VAL A 82 34.87 27.52 0.36
N THR A 83 34.70 27.18 -0.92
CA THR A 83 35.28 27.94 -2.03
C THR A 83 34.23 28.91 -2.57
N ILE A 84 34.58 30.19 -2.58
CA ILE A 84 33.79 31.28 -3.16
C ILE A 84 34.32 31.54 -4.58
N CYS A 85 33.45 31.62 -5.58
CA CYS A 85 33.83 31.96 -6.96
C CYS A 85 33.23 33.28 -7.41
N THR A 86 33.92 34.04 -8.26
CA THR A 86 33.39 35.28 -8.84
C THR A 86 32.07 35.05 -9.59
N ASN A 87 31.87 33.85 -10.15
CA ASN A 87 30.72 33.45 -10.98
C ASN A 87 29.42 33.10 -10.21
N GLY A 88 29.22 33.69 -9.02
CA GLY A 88 27.94 33.66 -8.31
C GLY A 88 27.57 32.32 -7.66
N TRP A 89 28.57 31.50 -7.31
CA TRP A 89 28.39 30.23 -6.62
C TRP A 89 29.42 30.01 -5.51
N ILE A 90 29.05 29.19 -4.52
CA ILE A 90 29.98 28.61 -3.55
C ILE A 90 29.98 27.08 -3.64
N VAL A 91 31.07 26.48 -3.19
CA VAL A 91 31.22 25.03 -3.04
C VAL A 91 31.60 24.71 -1.61
N PHE A 92 30.92 23.74 -1.00
CA PHE A 92 31.37 23.17 0.27
C PHE A 92 32.62 22.31 0.03
N GLY A 93 33.73 22.66 0.68
CA GLY A 93 35.05 22.08 0.43
C GLY A 93 36.00 22.99 -0.35
N SER A 94 36.95 22.40 -1.09
CA SER A 94 37.86 23.13 -1.98
C SER A 94 37.69 22.69 -3.43
N THR A 95 37.78 23.64 -4.35
CA THR A 95 37.78 23.36 -5.80
C THR A 95 38.80 24.20 -6.58
N THR A 96 39.24 23.66 -7.72
CA THR A 96 40.07 24.39 -8.71
C THR A 96 39.26 24.98 -9.86
N TYR A 97 37.98 24.62 -9.98
CA TYR A 97 37.10 25.07 -11.05
C TYR A 97 36.64 26.52 -10.85
N THR A 98 36.31 27.18 -11.96
CA THR A 98 35.81 28.56 -12.05
C THR A 98 34.76 28.67 -13.14
N LEU A 99 33.87 27.66 -13.27
CA LEU A 99 32.87 27.69 -14.33
C LEU A 99 31.96 28.92 -14.22
N TYR A 100 31.53 29.40 -15.38
CA TYR A 100 30.71 30.60 -15.54
C TYR A 100 29.29 30.29 -16.06
N THR A 101 28.95 29.03 -16.26
CA THR A 101 27.60 28.61 -16.66
C THR A 101 27.34 27.16 -16.28
N VAL A 102 26.08 26.85 -15.99
CA VAL A 102 25.55 25.50 -15.87
C VAL A 102 24.11 25.51 -16.38
N ASP A 103 23.76 24.55 -17.25
CA ASP A 103 22.43 24.46 -17.86
C ASP A 103 21.31 24.27 -16.80
N SER A 104 21.62 23.66 -15.65
CA SER A 104 20.72 23.52 -14.49
C SER A 104 21.48 23.07 -13.23
N ILE A 105 20.91 23.28 -12.05
CA ILE A 105 21.31 22.62 -10.79
C ILE A 105 20.13 21.74 -10.36
N PRO A 106 20.29 20.44 -10.07
CA PRO A 106 21.54 19.69 -9.99
C PRO A 106 22.16 19.37 -11.37
N SER A 107 23.48 19.20 -11.40
CA SER A 107 24.25 18.77 -12.57
C SER A 107 25.42 17.88 -12.16
N PRO A 108 25.63 16.72 -12.82
CA PRO A 108 26.78 15.86 -12.53
C PRO A 108 28.12 16.48 -12.97
N SER A 109 28.09 17.64 -13.64
CA SER A 109 29.29 18.37 -14.07
C SER A 109 29.89 19.13 -12.90
N TYR A 110 31.22 19.18 -12.81
CA TYR A 110 31.90 19.98 -11.79
C TYR A 110 31.59 21.48 -11.92
N PRO A 111 31.60 22.26 -10.82
CA PRO A 111 31.87 21.81 -9.46
C PRO A 111 30.65 21.17 -8.79
N GLN A 112 30.88 20.07 -8.07
CA GLN A 112 29.88 19.39 -7.22
C GLN A 112 29.87 19.99 -5.81
N ASN A 113 28.87 19.66 -4.98
CA ASN A 113 28.59 20.32 -3.70
C ASN A 113 28.31 21.83 -3.85
N VAL A 114 27.69 22.25 -4.96
CA VAL A 114 27.51 23.65 -5.29
C VAL A 114 26.21 24.21 -4.71
N VAL A 115 26.29 25.48 -4.29
CA VAL A 115 25.13 26.34 -4.04
C VAL A 115 25.24 27.50 -5.04
N GLY A 116 24.29 27.58 -5.97
CA GLY A 116 24.19 28.67 -6.95
C GLY A 116 23.32 29.80 -6.40
N LEU A 117 23.93 30.96 -6.16
CA LEU A 117 23.18 32.18 -5.80
C LEU A 117 22.63 32.86 -7.05
N CYS A 118 23.45 32.93 -8.08
CA CYS A 118 23.07 33.26 -9.45
C CYS A 118 24.23 32.80 -10.34
N PHE A 119 24.31 31.49 -10.58
CA PHE A 119 25.47 30.87 -11.21
C PHE A 119 25.57 31.30 -12.68
N MET A 120 26.41 32.30 -12.96
CA MET A 120 26.64 32.87 -14.29
C MET A 120 28.02 33.55 -14.39
N ASP A 121 28.34 34.10 -15.56
CA ASP A 121 29.60 34.78 -15.89
C ASP A 121 29.70 36.18 -15.25
N LEU A 122 30.14 36.22 -13.99
CA LEU A 122 30.23 37.42 -13.17
C LEU A 122 31.68 37.82 -12.89
N THR A 123 31.91 39.13 -12.86
CA THR A 123 33.22 39.73 -12.70
C THR A 123 33.21 40.96 -11.80
N THR A 124 34.30 41.16 -11.08
CA THR A 124 34.57 42.42 -10.34
C THR A 124 35.52 43.35 -11.12
N THR A 125 35.83 43.03 -12.38
CA THR A 125 36.77 43.81 -13.21
C THR A 125 36.27 45.22 -13.50
N TYR A 126 34.96 45.43 -13.57
CA TYR A 126 34.34 46.73 -13.88
C TYR A 126 33.89 47.52 -12.65
N GLY A 127 34.12 46.99 -11.45
CA GLY A 127 33.60 47.54 -10.20
C GLY A 127 33.05 46.44 -9.29
N GLY A 128 32.47 46.85 -8.17
CA GLY A 128 31.94 45.93 -7.16
C GLY A 128 33.01 45.23 -6.34
N GLN A 129 32.55 44.43 -5.38
CA GLN A 129 33.40 43.65 -4.48
C GLN A 129 32.70 42.40 -3.98
N ILE A 130 33.49 41.38 -3.68
CA ILE A 130 33.03 40.19 -2.96
C ILE A 130 33.66 40.23 -1.57
N LYS A 131 32.84 40.07 -0.54
CA LYS A 131 33.21 40.10 0.88
C LYS A 131 32.73 38.84 1.58
N TYR A 132 33.45 38.42 2.61
CA TYR A 132 33.00 37.35 3.50
C TYR A 132 33.32 37.66 4.96
N GLN A 133 32.48 37.19 5.86
CA GLN A 133 32.64 37.40 7.31
C GLN A 133 31.87 36.34 8.10
N THR A 134 32.46 35.87 9.20
CA THR A 134 31.67 35.23 10.27
C THR A 134 31.22 36.28 11.27
N LEU A 135 29.92 36.28 11.56
CA LEU A 135 29.30 37.12 12.58
C LEU A 135 29.43 36.49 13.98
N PRO A 136 29.31 37.28 15.06
CA PRO A 136 29.37 36.77 16.43
C PRO A 136 28.26 35.77 16.80
N ASP A 137 27.15 35.77 16.06
CA ASP A 137 25.99 34.90 16.25
C ASP A 137 26.09 33.56 15.50
N GLY A 138 27.28 33.21 15.00
CA GLY A 138 27.54 31.94 14.32
C GLY A 138 27.27 31.95 12.82
N ARG A 139 26.65 32.99 12.25
CA ARG A 139 26.38 33.05 10.80
C ARG A 139 27.63 33.34 9.99
N PHE A 140 27.84 32.60 8.90
CA PHE A 140 28.86 32.88 7.89
C PHE A 140 28.23 33.50 6.64
N VAL A 141 28.66 34.71 6.29
CA VAL A 141 28.08 35.52 5.22
C VAL A 141 29.08 35.72 4.09
N VAL A 142 28.62 35.57 2.85
CA VAL A 142 29.35 35.95 1.64
C VAL A 142 28.51 36.91 0.83
N SER A 143 28.96 38.15 0.67
CA SER A 143 28.23 39.21 -0.06
C SER A 143 28.94 39.56 -1.37
N TYR A 144 28.19 39.51 -2.45
CA TYR A 144 28.49 40.09 -3.75
C TYR A 144 27.83 41.47 -3.73
N ILE A 145 28.61 42.53 -3.89
CA ILE A 145 28.13 43.92 -3.79
C ILE A 145 28.50 44.63 -5.07
N ASP A 146 27.48 45.06 -5.82
CA ASP A 146 27.60 45.71 -7.13
C ASP A 146 28.48 44.93 -8.12
N VAL A 147 28.48 43.59 -8.03
CA VAL A 147 29.27 42.72 -8.92
C VAL A 147 28.64 42.74 -10.30
N THR A 148 29.45 42.78 -11.36
CA THR A 148 28.96 42.98 -12.72
C THR A 148 28.98 41.71 -13.57
N GLU A 149 28.16 41.67 -14.61
CA GLU A 149 28.21 40.61 -15.63
C GLU A 149 29.37 40.84 -16.63
N LEU A 150 30.10 39.78 -16.97
CA LEU A 150 31.20 39.86 -17.93
C LEU A 150 30.66 40.19 -19.34
N GLY A 151 31.07 41.36 -19.84
CA GLY A 151 30.62 41.92 -21.12
C GLY A 151 29.45 42.90 -21.01
N TYR A 152 28.82 43.03 -19.83
CA TYR A 152 27.66 43.89 -19.60
C TYR A 152 27.80 44.65 -18.26
N SER A 153 28.75 45.59 -18.20
CA SER A 153 29.09 46.33 -16.97
C SER A 153 27.98 47.21 -16.37
N SER A 154 26.86 47.37 -17.07
CA SER A 154 25.66 48.07 -16.54
C SER A 154 24.76 47.16 -15.71
N ASN A 155 24.95 45.84 -15.79
CA ASN A 155 24.20 44.87 -15.00
C ASN A 155 24.97 44.63 -13.70
N THR A 156 24.43 45.11 -12.58
CA THR A 156 25.02 44.98 -11.25
C THR A 156 24.17 44.08 -10.37
N TYR A 157 24.83 43.25 -9.56
CA TYR A 157 24.19 42.31 -8.67
C TYR A 157 24.72 42.50 -7.24
N SER A 158 23.79 42.79 -6.32
CA SER A 158 24.02 42.81 -4.88
C SER A 158 23.21 41.68 -4.23
N MET A 159 23.91 40.60 -3.87
CA MET A 159 23.34 39.33 -3.43
C MET A 159 24.25 38.66 -2.40
N GLN A 160 23.69 37.82 -1.52
CA GLN A 160 24.45 37.19 -0.43
C GLN A 160 24.06 35.73 -0.18
N PHE A 161 25.06 34.94 0.22
CA PHE A 161 24.88 33.69 0.93
C PHE A 161 24.94 33.95 2.43
N VAL A 162 24.02 33.37 3.19
CA VAL A 162 24.03 33.37 4.65
C VAL A 162 23.91 31.92 5.12
N LEU A 163 24.99 31.39 5.69
CA LEU A 163 25.02 30.06 6.27
C LEU A 163 24.84 30.19 7.79
N ASP A 164 23.74 29.66 8.32
CA ASP A 164 23.55 29.51 9.77
C ASP A 164 24.13 28.15 10.18
N LEU A 165 25.26 28.19 10.88
CA LEU A 165 26.02 26.99 11.22
C LEU A 165 25.32 26.12 12.26
N ASP A 166 24.55 26.75 13.16
CA ASP A 166 23.83 26.06 14.24
C ASP A 166 22.53 25.46 13.70
N ARG A 167 21.78 26.24 12.90
CA ARG A 167 20.51 25.79 12.31
C ARG A 167 20.67 24.97 11.04
N ARG A 168 21.89 24.86 10.50
CA ARG A 168 22.21 24.12 9.26
C ARG A 168 21.40 24.58 8.05
N THR A 169 21.11 25.88 8.00
CA THR A 169 20.32 26.48 6.91
C THR A 169 21.21 27.28 5.96
N ILE A 170 20.81 27.29 4.68
CA ILE A 170 21.43 28.08 3.63
C ILE A 170 20.40 29.08 3.16
N GLN A 171 20.61 30.37 3.45
CA GLN A 171 19.74 31.44 2.98
C GLN A 171 20.42 32.24 1.88
N LEU A 172 19.70 32.47 0.79
CA LEU A 172 20.10 33.31 -0.34
C LEU A 172 19.28 34.60 -0.29
N ASN A 173 19.94 35.77 -0.27
CA ASN A 173 19.22 37.04 -0.27
C ASN A 173 19.65 37.91 -1.45
N TYR A 174 18.68 38.61 -2.04
CA TYR A 174 18.85 39.42 -3.24
C TYR A 174 18.43 40.86 -2.95
N LEU A 175 19.41 41.75 -2.78
CA LEU A 175 19.16 43.17 -2.53
C LEU A 175 18.88 43.93 -3.82
N ASP A 176 19.72 43.70 -4.83
CA ASP A 176 19.58 44.26 -6.17
C ASP A 176 20.00 43.21 -7.19
N VAL A 177 19.05 42.77 -8.00
CA VAL A 177 19.24 41.82 -9.11
C VAL A 177 18.57 42.32 -10.38
N SER A 178 18.17 43.59 -10.38
CA SER A 178 17.44 44.24 -11.46
C SER A 178 18.42 44.72 -12.51
N PRO A 179 18.36 44.22 -13.74
CA PRO A 179 19.38 44.61 -14.67
C PRO A 179 19.07 45.92 -15.42
N VAL A 180 20.13 46.62 -15.85
CA VAL A 180 20.03 47.85 -16.65
C VAL A 180 20.33 47.55 -18.13
N GLY A 181 19.36 47.05 -18.90
CA GLY A 181 19.57 46.72 -20.32
C GLY A 181 18.53 45.82 -21.01
N SER A 182 18.87 45.27 -22.19
CA SER A 182 18.06 44.31 -22.96
C SER A 182 18.83 43.03 -23.34
N SER A 183 20.00 42.80 -22.73
CA SER A 183 20.89 41.66 -23.01
C SER A 183 21.44 41.11 -21.70
N TYR A 184 21.23 39.81 -21.45
CA TYR A 184 21.57 39.10 -20.20
C TYR A 184 22.05 37.70 -20.47
N ARG A 185 22.94 37.20 -19.61
CA ARG A 185 23.27 35.78 -19.50
C ARG A 185 22.29 35.07 -18.58
N GLU A 186 22.12 33.78 -18.84
CA GLU A 186 21.30 32.90 -18.00
C GLU A 186 22.09 32.47 -16.77
N GLY A 187 21.46 32.64 -15.60
CA GLY A 187 22.00 32.20 -14.32
C GLY A 187 21.13 31.12 -13.69
N SER A 188 21.74 30.18 -12.98
CA SER A 188 21.04 29.10 -12.28
C SER A 188 21.07 29.31 -10.76
N VAL A 189 19.94 29.04 -10.12
CA VAL A 189 19.76 29.12 -8.66
C VAL A 189 19.33 27.75 -8.13
N GLY A 190 20.01 27.27 -7.11
CA GLY A 190 19.74 25.94 -6.55
C GLY A 190 20.91 25.39 -5.73
N ILE A 191 20.72 24.16 -5.23
CA ILE A 191 21.71 23.42 -4.44
C ILE A 191 21.85 22.00 -4.96
N GLU A 192 23.02 21.39 -4.81
CA GLU A 192 23.24 19.97 -5.13
C GLU A 192 24.28 19.29 -4.23
N ASN A 193 24.21 17.97 -4.15
CA ASN A 193 25.10 17.12 -3.37
C ASN A 193 26.46 16.87 -4.07
N GLY A 194 27.31 16.06 -3.44
CA GLY A 194 28.65 15.73 -3.95
C GLY A 194 28.68 14.91 -5.24
N THR A 195 27.53 14.38 -5.70
CA THR A 195 27.42 13.67 -6.98
C THR A 195 26.90 14.54 -8.11
N GLY A 196 26.21 15.64 -7.78
CA GLY A 196 25.48 16.46 -8.75
C GLY A 196 24.24 15.77 -9.35
N LEU A 197 23.80 14.64 -8.78
CA LEU A 197 22.59 13.92 -9.20
C LEU A 197 21.38 14.21 -8.31
N ILE A 198 21.62 14.61 -7.06
CA ILE A 198 20.60 14.95 -6.08
C ILE A 198 20.78 16.42 -5.72
N GLY A 199 19.69 17.17 -5.76
CA GLY A 199 19.69 18.59 -5.54
C GLY A 199 18.31 19.21 -5.74
N LEU A 200 18.22 20.50 -5.43
CA LEU A 200 17.02 21.30 -5.64
C LEU A 200 17.30 22.41 -6.64
N PHE A 201 16.53 22.39 -7.72
CA PHE A 201 16.47 23.50 -8.67
C PHE A 201 15.43 24.52 -8.20
N TYR A 202 15.86 25.75 -7.92
CA TYR A 202 14.93 26.85 -7.62
C TYR A 202 14.43 27.51 -8.92
N GLY A 203 15.35 27.82 -9.82
CA GLY A 203 14.99 28.42 -11.11
C GLY A 203 16.13 29.11 -11.84
N HIS A 204 15.78 29.71 -12.98
CA HIS A 204 16.70 30.49 -13.80
C HIS A 204 16.48 32.00 -13.61
N HIS A 205 17.58 32.74 -13.69
CA HIS A 205 17.60 34.17 -13.96
C HIS A 205 17.90 34.37 -15.45
N SER A 206 16.95 34.90 -16.22
CA SER A 206 17.14 35.17 -17.65
C SER A 206 16.35 36.40 -18.12
N ALA A 207 16.67 36.87 -19.33
CA ALA A 207 15.97 37.98 -19.99
C ALA A 207 14.47 37.73 -20.25
N THR A 208 14.07 36.46 -20.36
CA THR A 208 12.70 36.08 -20.75
C THR A 208 11.88 35.51 -19.61
N SER A 209 12.53 35.10 -18.52
CA SER A 209 11.93 34.56 -17.31
C SER A 209 12.97 34.61 -16.18
N SER A 210 12.73 35.42 -15.15
CA SER A 210 13.57 35.49 -13.95
C SER A 210 12.75 35.12 -12.71
N VAL A 211 13.28 34.20 -11.91
CA VAL A 211 12.78 33.91 -10.55
C VAL A 211 13.26 34.92 -9.51
N LEU A 212 14.28 35.71 -9.84
CA LEU A 212 14.90 36.66 -8.94
C LEU A 212 14.29 38.06 -9.09
N HIS A 213 14.06 38.71 -7.97
CA HIS A 213 13.70 40.12 -7.85
C HIS A 213 14.30 40.72 -6.57
N ASP A 214 14.33 42.04 -6.50
CA ASP A 214 14.84 42.76 -5.32
C ASP A 214 14.02 42.41 -4.07
N SER A 215 14.69 42.43 -2.92
CA SER A 215 14.12 42.07 -1.60
C SER A 215 13.59 40.63 -1.50
N LEU A 216 14.12 39.71 -2.31
CA LEU A 216 13.82 38.27 -2.25
C LEU A 216 14.78 37.55 -1.28
N SER A 217 14.23 36.61 -0.51
CA SER A 217 14.99 35.65 0.28
C SER A 217 14.54 34.22 -0.02
N ILE A 218 15.49 33.29 -0.13
CA ILE A 218 15.23 31.86 -0.34
C ILE A 218 15.94 31.09 0.76
N LEU A 219 15.23 30.25 1.50
CA LEU A 219 15.78 29.41 2.56
C LEU A 219 15.82 27.96 2.11
N PHE A 220 17.01 27.35 2.08
CA PHE A 220 17.21 25.92 1.96
C PHE A 220 17.56 25.33 3.34
N ARG A 221 16.94 24.19 3.68
CA ARG A 221 17.22 23.44 4.91
C ARG A 221 17.11 21.95 4.68
N SER A 222 17.93 21.16 5.37
CA SER A 222 17.72 19.71 5.49
C SER A 222 16.75 19.46 6.64
N THR A 223 15.66 18.75 6.37
CA THR A 223 14.79 18.21 7.41
C THR A 223 15.07 16.72 7.53
N LEU A 224 15.62 16.27 8.68
CA LEU A 224 15.74 14.83 8.94
C LEU A 224 14.33 14.23 9.02
N VAL A 225 14.05 13.29 8.14
CA VAL A 225 12.81 12.51 8.12
C VAL A 225 13.13 11.04 8.40
N VAL A 226 12.60 10.50 9.47
CA VAL A 226 12.81 9.10 9.90
C VAL A 226 11.68 8.20 9.42
N ASN A 227 11.98 6.93 9.16
CA ASN A 227 11.02 5.92 8.72
C ASN A 227 10.90 4.83 9.79
N PRO A 228 9.73 4.16 9.93
CA PRO A 228 9.63 2.96 10.76
C PRO A 228 10.51 1.82 10.21
N PRO A 229 11.20 1.04 11.07
CA PRO A 229 11.36 1.26 12.51
C PRO A 229 12.40 2.35 12.79
N TYR A 230 12.09 3.25 13.72
CA TYR A 230 13.01 4.23 14.27
C TYR A 230 13.00 4.14 15.80
N PHE A 231 14.17 4.37 16.39
CA PHE A 231 14.35 4.39 17.83
C PHE A 231 15.48 5.37 18.20
N ASN A 232 15.25 6.17 19.23
CA ASN A 232 16.22 7.09 19.80
C ASN A 232 16.12 7.05 21.32
N ASN A 233 17.22 6.68 21.97
CA ASN A 233 17.36 6.56 23.42
C ASN A 233 17.79 7.88 24.09
N CYS A 234 17.59 9.01 23.42
CA CYS A 234 17.92 10.37 23.86
C CYS A 234 19.38 10.57 24.32
N TYR A 235 20.32 9.72 23.88
CA TYR A 235 21.75 9.89 24.15
C TYR A 235 22.46 10.58 22.99
N ALA A 236 22.96 11.81 23.24
CA ALA A 236 23.64 12.64 22.23
C ALA A 236 22.76 12.93 21.00
N SER A 237 21.45 13.05 21.20
CA SER A 237 20.48 13.37 20.16
C SER A 237 20.71 14.78 19.60
N THR A 238 21.21 14.86 18.37
CA THR A 238 21.32 16.13 17.61
C THR A 238 20.13 16.34 16.66
N ASP A 239 19.17 15.42 16.70
CA ASP A 239 18.03 15.30 15.80
C ASP A 239 16.73 15.89 16.39
N PHE A 240 16.79 16.41 17.61
CA PHE A 240 15.69 17.10 18.28
C PHE A 240 15.88 18.62 18.18
N GLU A 241 14.78 19.35 17.98
CA GLU A 241 14.74 20.81 18.02
C GLU A 241 13.87 21.24 19.21
N HIS A 242 14.16 22.37 19.85
CA HIS A 242 13.30 22.92 20.89
C HIS A 242 13.17 24.44 20.76
N GLU A 243 12.03 24.99 21.19
CA GLU A 243 11.74 26.41 21.18
C GLU A 243 10.70 26.78 22.26
N GLY A 244 10.42 28.07 22.43
CA GLY A 244 9.37 28.54 23.33
C GLY A 244 9.53 30.02 23.69
N SER A 245 8.48 30.63 24.22
CA SER A 245 8.59 31.99 24.80
C SER A 245 9.38 31.98 26.12
N VAL A 246 9.33 30.85 26.82
CA VAL A 246 10.21 30.46 27.93
C VAL A 246 10.55 29.00 27.67
N ASP A 247 11.72 28.78 27.09
CA ASP A 247 12.16 27.47 26.62
C ASP A 247 12.96 26.76 27.72
N ASP A 248 12.35 25.72 28.29
CA ASP A 248 12.88 24.97 29.42
C ASP A 248 13.47 23.60 28.99
N TRP A 249 13.34 23.18 27.74
CA TRP A 249 13.80 21.84 27.34
C TRP A 249 15.33 21.76 27.31
N GLU A 250 15.87 20.82 28.07
CA GLU A 250 17.29 20.53 28.18
C GLU A 250 17.54 19.03 28.02
N GLN A 251 18.65 18.68 27.37
CA GLN A 251 19.14 17.30 27.34
C GLN A 251 20.21 17.11 28.40
N GLY A 252 20.10 16.05 29.17
CA GLY A 252 21.17 15.70 30.11
C GLY A 252 20.80 14.55 31.03
N ARG A 253 21.64 14.36 32.03
CA ARG A 253 21.39 13.39 33.08
C ARG A 253 20.59 14.07 34.20
N PRO A 254 19.39 13.57 34.54
CA PRO A 254 18.65 14.10 35.67
C PRO A 254 19.39 13.73 36.96
N LEU A 255 19.75 14.72 37.77
CA LEU A 255 20.57 14.56 38.99
C LEU A 255 20.02 15.33 40.19
N SER A 256 18.85 15.95 40.06
CA SER A 256 18.25 16.80 41.07
C SER A 256 17.37 16.00 42.03
N ALA A 257 17.07 16.59 43.20
CA ALA A 257 16.13 15.99 44.16
C ALA A 257 14.66 16.11 43.71
N VAL A 258 14.40 16.95 42.71
CA VAL A 258 13.07 17.23 42.14
C VAL A 258 12.88 16.63 40.74
N SER A 259 13.91 15.98 40.19
CA SER A 259 13.90 15.29 38.89
C SER A 259 13.74 13.78 39.10
N PRO A 260 13.52 12.96 38.05
CA PRO A 260 13.72 11.52 38.16
C PRO A 260 15.15 11.20 38.63
N HIS A 261 15.33 10.08 39.32
CA HIS A 261 16.62 9.70 39.90
C HIS A 261 17.69 9.41 38.81
N ASP A 262 17.27 8.89 37.66
CA ASP A 262 18.10 8.70 36.47
C ASP A 262 17.19 8.73 35.23
N ALA A 263 17.81 8.85 34.05
CA ALA A 263 17.12 8.64 32.77
C ALA A 263 16.53 7.21 32.72
N HIS A 264 15.49 6.99 31.91
CA HIS A 264 14.92 5.65 31.73
C HIS A 264 15.96 4.72 31.09
N SER A 265 16.58 5.19 30.01
CA SER A 265 17.76 4.59 29.41
C SER A 265 18.99 5.43 29.76
N PHE A 266 19.94 4.81 30.47
CA PHE A 266 21.13 5.53 30.89
C PHE A 266 21.97 5.99 29.68
N PRO A 267 22.54 7.22 29.66
CA PRO A 267 22.58 8.19 30.75
C PRO A 267 21.65 9.41 30.65
N PHE A 268 21.12 9.74 29.47
CA PHE A 268 20.51 11.05 29.21
C PHE A 268 19.06 10.93 28.76
N CYS A 269 18.25 11.91 29.13
CA CYS A 269 16.90 12.11 28.63
C CYS A 269 16.71 13.60 28.31
N TRP A 270 15.55 13.95 27.73
CA TRP A 270 15.10 15.33 27.65
C TRP A 270 14.24 15.67 28.87
N GLY A 271 14.34 16.89 29.39
CA GLY A 271 13.47 17.39 30.47
C GLY A 271 13.29 18.90 30.44
N THR A 272 12.16 19.40 30.92
CA THR A 272 11.83 20.84 31.01
C THR A 272 12.61 21.55 32.15
N GLN A 273 13.94 21.40 32.19
CA GLN A 273 14.95 21.74 33.21
C GLN A 273 15.54 20.46 33.83
N ILE A 274 16.79 20.15 33.49
CA ILE A 274 17.38 18.84 33.84
C ILE A 274 17.83 18.76 35.30
N ASP A 275 18.19 19.90 35.90
CA ASP A 275 18.82 19.98 37.22
C ASP A 275 18.03 20.81 38.25
N THR A 276 16.91 21.41 37.84
CA THR A 276 16.05 22.26 38.66
C THR A 276 14.57 22.10 38.27
N VAL A 277 13.68 22.81 38.97
CA VAL A 277 12.27 22.94 38.59
C VAL A 277 12.11 23.79 37.32
N TYR A 278 11.01 23.58 36.57
CA TYR A 278 10.69 24.39 35.38
C TYR A 278 10.46 25.88 35.70
N SER A 279 10.46 26.73 34.68
CA SER A 279 10.27 28.17 34.84
C SER A 279 8.79 28.55 35.01
N PRO A 280 8.45 29.62 35.77
CA PRO A 280 7.09 30.14 35.78
C PRO A 280 6.72 30.68 34.39
N TYR A 281 5.46 30.51 34.01
CA TYR A 281 4.91 30.82 32.69
C TYR A 281 5.64 30.08 31.56
N SER A 282 6.19 28.89 31.85
CA SER A 282 6.80 28.04 30.82
C SER A 282 5.81 27.83 29.68
N ASN A 283 6.32 27.88 28.47
CA ASN A 283 5.59 27.58 27.25
C ASN A 283 6.63 27.10 26.24
N SER A 284 7.02 25.84 26.43
CA SER A 284 8.21 25.22 25.86
C SER A 284 7.84 24.01 25.02
N ILE A 285 8.53 23.85 23.89
CA ILE A 285 8.19 22.88 22.86
C ILE A 285 9.45 22.09 22.51
N LEU A 286 9.32 20.76 22.50
CA LEU A 286 10.34 19.83 22.01
C LEU A 286 9.83 19.08 20.79
N TYR A 287 10.57 19.15 19.70
CA TYR A 287 10.31 18.47 18.45
C TYR A 287 11.22 17.25 18.30
N PRO A 288 10.68 16.01 18.30
CA PRO A 288 11.37 14.89 17.69
C PRO A 288 11.56 15.11 16.17
N PRO A 289 12.37 14.26 15.50
CA PRO A 289 12.52 14.30 14.05
C PRO A 289 11.17 14.19 13.33
N ARG A 290 11.11 14.66 12.09
CA ARG A 290 9.96 14.42 11.22
C ARG A 290 9.87 12.95 10.90
N MET A 291 8.66 12.47 10.66
CA MET A 291 8.39 11.04 10.46
C MET A 291 7.66 10.83 9.16
N TYR A 292 8.17 9.93 8.32
CA TYR A 292 7.44 9.46 7.16
C TYR A 292 6.67 8.20 7.52
N ILE A 293 5.34 8.31 7.48
CA ILE A 293 4.37 7.25 7.78
C ILE A 293 3.53 6.86 6.56
N GLY A 294 3.86 7.41 5.39
CA GLY A 294 3.18 7.10 4.13
C GLY A 294 3.39 5.64 3.71
N GLY A 295 2.29 4.91 3.50
CA GLY A 295 2.34 3.48 3.14
C GLY A 295 2.45 2.52 4.32
N CYS A 296 2.56 3.03 5.55
CA CYS A 296 2.42 2.23 6.75
C CYS A 296 0.97 1.75 6.93
N GLY A 297 0.80 0.55 7.50
CA GLY A 297 -0.53 0.00 7.79
C GLY A 297 -1.09 0.54 9.10
N GLN A 298 -0.29 0.42 10.16
CA GLN A 298 -0.60 0.91 11.50
C GLN A 298 0.68 1.40 12.19
N PRO A 299 1.14 2.62 11.88
CA PRO A 299 2.30 3.22 12.52
C PRO A 299 1.97 3.66 13.95
N ILE A 300 2.87 3.33 14.88
CA ILE A 300 2.79 3.67 16.30
C ILE A 300 3.97 4.55 16.66
N PHE A 301 3.71 5.68 17.31
CA PHE A 301 4.71 6.49 17.99
C PHE A 301 4.70 6.17 19.48
N ASP A 302 5.85 5.87 20.06
CA ASP A 302 5.97 5.49 21.47
C ASP A 302 7.13 6.18 22.17
N TRP A 303 7.03 6.33 23.48
CA TRP A 303 8.07 6.94 24.31
C TRP A 303 7.93 6.51 25.77
N TRP A 304 9.00 6.71 26.54
CA TRP A 304 8.96 6.69 27.99
C TRP A 304 8.92 8.12 28.53
N GLN A 305 8.13 8.34 29.59
CA GLN A 305 8.03 9.63 30.23
C GLN A 305 8.04 9.56 31.74
N TRP A 306 8.42 10.66 32.36
CA TRP A 306 8.24 10.94 33.79
C TRP A 306 7.75 12.38 33.92
N TYR A 307 6.77 12.65 34.79
CA TYR A 307 6.36 14.03 35.07
C TYR A 307 5.99 14.25 36.53
N ASP A 308 6.25 15.46 37.02
CA ASP A 308 5.84 15.97 38.33
C ASP A 308 5.57 17.48 38.20
N THR A 309 4.31 17.86 38.21
CA THR A 309 3.79 19.19 37.79
C THR A 309 2.65 19.62 38.71
N ASP A 310 2.39 20.92 38.82
CA ASP A 310 1.25 21.39 39.61
C ASP A 310 -0.07 20.87 39.02
N SER A 311 -0.84 20.18 39.86
CA SER A 311 -1.87 19.28 39.39
C SER A 311 -3.07 20.05 38.85
N ALA A 312 -3.36 19.81 37.56
CA ALA A 312 -4.40 20.45 36.76
C ALA A 312 -4.17 21.93 36.44
N ASP A 313 -3.05 22.52 36.85
CA ASP A 313 -2.68 23.89 36.48
C ASP A 313 -1.52 23.86 35.46
N ASP A 314 -0.55 22.96 35.64
CA ASP A 314 0.62 22.80 34.79
C ASP A 314 0.66 21.42 34.13
N GLY A 315 1.28 21.31 32.96
CA GLY A 315 1.42 20.02 32.30
C GLY A 315 1.77 20.14 30.82
N GLY A 316 1.63 19.02 30.12
CA GLY A 316 1.92 19.01 28.69
C GLY A 316 1.09 18.05 27.85
N VAL A 317 1.13 18.31 26.54
CA VAL A 317 0.42 17.59 25.50
C VAL A 317 1.36 17.15 24.40
N VAL A 318 0.97 16.11 23.66
CA VAL A 318 1.57 15.76 22.39
C VAL A 318 0.69 16.29 21.27
N GLU A 319 1.28 17.01 20.33
CA GLU A 319 0.59 17.56 19.17
C GLU A 319 1.21 17.06 17.86
N ILE A 320 0.38 16.95 16.82
CA ILE A 320 0.78 16.55 15.48
C ILE A 320 0.41 17.61 14.44
N THR A 321 1.25 17.75 13.41
CA THR A 321 0.96 18.51 12.19
C THR A 321 1.14 17.63 10.95
N THR A 322 0.27 17.87 9.97
CA THR A 322 0.31 17.27 8.62
C THR A 322 0.51 18.33 7.53
N ASP A 323 0.69 19.60 7.90
CA ASP A 323 0.76 20.76 7.01
C ASP A 323 1.98 21.64 7.29
N ASP A 324 3.08 20.99 7.67
CA ASP A 324 4.37 21.62 7.94
C ASP A 324 4.38 22.63 9.10
N GLY A 325 3.49 22.44 10.09
CA GLY A 325 3.41 23.25 11.30
C GLY A 325 2.50 24.48 11.19
N ILE A 326 1.73 24.61 10.09
CA ILE A 326 0.71 25.66 9.96
C ILE A 326 -0.42 25.42 10.97
N THR A 327 -0.86 24.17 11.12
CA THR A 327 -1.83 23.75 12.14
C THR A 327 -1.29 22.59 12.97
N TRP A 328 -1.65 22.60 14.26
CA TRP A 328 -1.28 21.58 15.23
C TRP A 328 -2.54 21.06 15.90
N ASN A 329 -2.64 19.74 16.04
CA ASN A 329 -3.76 19.07 16.70
C ASN A 329 -3.22 18.24 17.86
N VAL A 330 -3.84 18.34 19.04
CA VAL A 330 -3.55 17.44 20.16
C VAL A 330 -3.94 16.02 19.78
N VAL A 331 -3.01 15.09 19.96
CA VAL A 331 -3.22 13.66 19.77
C VAL A 331 -3.39 12.98 21.11
N GLU A 332 -4.27 12.00 21.16
CA GLU A 332 -4.61 11.28 22.38
C GLU A 332 -3.73 10.03 22.51
N PRO A 333 -2.98 9.87 23.63
CA PRO A 333 -2.20 8.67 23.90
C PRO A 333 -3.11 7.47 24.18
N GLU A 334 -2.60 6.26 23.97
CA GLU A 334 -3.28 5.03 24.38
C GLU A 334 -3.50 5.02 25.90
N GLY A 335 -4.76 5.08 26.33
CA GLY A 335 -5.13 5.22 27.75
C GLY A 335 -5.62 6.62 28.13
N GLY A 336 -5.46 7.60 27.24
CA GLY A 336 -5.90 8.98 27.42
C GLY A 336 -4.99 9.80 28.34
N TYR A 337 -5.25 11.10 28.40
CA TYR A 337 -4.54 12.00 29.32
C TYR A 337 -5.08 11.84 30.76
N PRO A 338 -4.21 11.89 31.78
CA PRO A 338 -4.61 11.74 33.19
C PRO A 338 -5.41 12.95 33.69
N CYS A 339 -5.16 14.15 33.14
CA CYS A 339 -5.91 15.36 33.42
C CYS A 339 -6.83 15.70 32.25
N ALA A 340 -8.09 16.02 32.55
CA ALA A 340 -9.10 16.33 31.53
C ALA A 340 -8.96 17.75 30.93
N ALA A 341 -8.44 18.71 31.70
CA ALA A 341 -8.26 20.10 31.27
C ALA A 341 -7.30 20.83 32.22
N LEU A 342 -6.34 21.59 31.68
CA LEU A 342 -5.51 22.51 32.45
C LEU A 342 -6.22 23.82 32.80
N GLY A 343 -5.78 24.44 33.90
CA GLY A 343 -6.29 25.69 34.43
C GLY A 343 -6.05 26.90 33.53
N ALA A 344 -6.83 27.96 33.74
CA ALA A 344 -6.84 29.17 32.90
C ALA A 344 -5.53 30.00 32.95
N GLY A 345 -4.59 29.66 33.83
CA GLY A 345 -3.28 30.31 33.94
C GLY A 345 -2.25 29.79 32.94
N SER A 346 -2.46 28.59 32.40
CA SER A 346 -1.53 27.93 31.47
C SER A 346 -1.78 28.33 30.02
N ALA A 347 -0.73 28.33 29.19
CA ALA A 347 -0.85 28.49 27.74
C ALA A 347 -1.64 27.35 27.08
N LEU A 348 -1.76 26.21 27.78
CA LEU A 348 -2.56 25.04 27.39
C LEU A 348 -3.90 24.96 28.14
N ALA A 349 -4.43 26.09 28.63
CA ALA A 349 -5.75 26.14 29.27
C ALA A 349 -6.83 25.42 28.46
N ASP A 350 -7.71 24.69 29.17
CA ASP A 350 -8.79 23.87 28.62
C ASP A 350 -8.37 22.62 27.83
N TYR A 351 -7.07 22.37 27.61
CA TYR A 351 -6.59 21.14 26.98
C TYR A 351 -6.38 20.01 27.99
N PRO A 352 -6.69 18.75 27.62
CA PRO A 352 -6.28 17.59 28.41
C PRO A 352 -4.75 17.51 28.44
N ALA A 353 -4.15 17.01 29.51
CA ALA A 353 -2.69 17.02 29.65
C ALA A 353 -2.16 15.94 30.57
N PHE A 354 -0.87 15.62 30.41
CA PHE A 354 -0.08 14.97 31.45
C PHE A 354 0.22 16.01 32.53
N SER A 355 -0.45 15.88 33.67
CA SER A 355 -0.42 16.84 34.77
C SER A 355 -0.57 16.12 36.12
N GLY A 356 0.00 16.69 37.18
CA GLY A 356 0.22 16.01 38.46
C GLY A 356 1.52 15.22 38.46
N SER A 357 1.50 13.99 38.99
CA SER A 357 2.70 13.17 39.16
C SER A 357 2.51 11.77 38.59
N SER A 358 3.45 11.30 37.76
CA SER A 358 3.45 9.93 37.22
C SER A 358 3.91 8.88 38.25
N GLY A 359 4.59 9.30 39.33
CA GLY A 359 5.12 8.41 40.37
C GLY A 359 6.33 7.54 39.93
N GLY A 360 6.81 7.71 38.70
CA GLY A 360 7.87 6.92 38.08
C GLY A 360 7.90 7.07 36.56
N TRP A 361 8.86 6.43 35.91
CA TRP A 361 8.88 6.34 34.44
C TRP A 361 7.73 5.44 33.98
N GLU A 362 6.94 5.92 33.02
CA GLU A 362 5.83 5.20 32.41
C GLU A 362 5.94 5.21 30.88
N TYR A 363 5.47 4.13 30.26
CA TYR A 363 5.43 3.97 28.81
C TYR A 363 4.13 4.60 28.26
N GLN A 364 4.25 5.29 27.14
CA GLN A 364 3.12 5.86 26.39
C GLN A 364 3.26 5.58 24.90
N SER A 365 2.12 5.57 24.20
CA SER A 365 2.11 5.46 22.74
C SER A 365 0.90 6.12 22.12
N ILE A 366 0.98 6.45 20.82
CA ILE A 366 -0.08 7.07 20.02
C ILE A 366 -0.21 6.27 18.71
N ASP A 367 -1.46 5.95 18.35
CA ASP A 367 -1.79 5.40 17.03
C ASP A 367 -1.79 6.51 15.97
N LEU A 368 -0.84 6.42 15.04
CA LEU A 368 -0.70 7.37 13.94
C LEU A 368 -1.45 6.93 12.66
N THR A 369 -2.17 5.80 12.68
CA THR A 369 -2.99 5.31 11.57
C THR A 369 -3.91 6.39 10.97
N PRO A 370 -4.57 7.25 11.76
CA PRO A 370 -5.42 8.31 11.19
C PRO A 370 -4.68 9.31 10.28
N PHE A 371 -3.35 9.40 10.37
CA PHE A 371 -2.53 10.41 9.70
C PHE A 371 -1.71 9.87 8.52
N VAL A 372 -1.79 8.56 8.20
CA VAL A 372 -1.00 7.93 7.11
C VAL A 372 -1.21 8.56 5.73
N PHE A 373 -2.33 9.26 5.53
CA PHE A 373 -2.64 9.97 4.29
C PHE A 373 -1.71 11.17 4.03
N ALA A 374 -1.07 11.72 5.08
CA ALA A 374 -0.20 12.88 4.97
C ALA A 374 1.17 12.54 4.38
N GLY A 375 1.58 11.26 4.41
CA GLY A 375 2.93 10.84 4.05
C GLY A 375 3.94 11.19 5.13
N GLU A 376 4.23 12.48 5.31
CA GLU A 376 5.09 13.00 6.37
C GLU A 376 4.26 13.68 7.46
N VAL A 377 4.65 13.46 8.72
CA VAL A 377 4.09 14.14 9.89
C VAL A 377 5.21 14.70 10.76
N ARG A 378 4.87 15.70 11.58
CA ARG A 378 5.75 16.18 12.65
C ARG A 378 4.99 16.16 13.97
N LEU A 379 5.63 15.66 15.01
CA LEU A 379 5.12 15.64 16.38
C LEU A 379 5.85 16.68 17.21
N ARG A 380 5.24 17.11 18.32
CA ARG A 380 5.89 17.92 19.36
C ARG A 380 5.35 17.60 20.74
N PHE A 381 6.22 17.65 21.73
CA PHE A 381 5.87 17.69 23.15
C PHE A 381 5.79 19.16 23.56
N HIS A 382 4.61 19.60 23.98
CA HIS A 382 4.34 20.99 24.33
C HIS A 382 4.00 21.05 25.81
N PHE A 383 4.86 21.71 26.58
CA PHE A 383 4.72 21.90 28.02
C PHE A 383 4.35 23.36 28.31
N ALA A 384 3.40 23.55 29.22
CA ALA A 384 3.00 24.88 29.67
C ALA A 384 2.73 24.91 31.18
N ALA A 385 3.17 26.01 31.80
CA ALA A 385 3.01 26.27 33.22
C ALA A 385 2.36 27.63 33.49
N ASP A 386 1.79 27.77 34.68
CA ASP A 386 1.20 28.99 35.21
C ASP A 386 2.24 29.86 35.95
N ALA A 387 1.79 30.81 36.78
CA ALA A 387 2.63 31.78 37.45
C ALA A 387 3.44 31.26 38.65
N SER A 388 3.13 30.08 39.19
CA SER A 388 3.57 29.64 40.52
C SER A 388 3.67 28.12 40.65
N ASP A 389 4.23 27.67 41.79
CA ASP A 389 4.26 26.26 42.21
C ASP A 389 5.03 25.33 41.27
N GLU A 390 6.22 25.78 40.85
CA GLU A 390 7.08 25.05 39.94
C GLU A 390 7.61 23.74 40.57
N MET A 391 7.45 22.64 39.84
CA MET A 391 7.82 21.28 40.25
C MET A 391 8.88 20.67 39.30
N GLY A 392 9.09 19.34 39.36
CA GLY A 392 10.11 18.66 38.56
C GLY A 392 9.99 18.85 37.05
N GLY A 393 8.76 19.00 36.54
CA GLY A 393 8.49 19.20 35.11
C GLY A 393 8.19 17.90 34.37
N TRP A 394 8.48 17.87 33.08
CA TRP A 394 8.20 16.74 32.19
C TRP A 394 9.47 16.25 31.51
N TYR A 395 9.70 14.94 31.54
CA TYR A 395 10.89 14.27 31.02
C TYR A 395 10.50 13.18 30.04
N ILE A 396 11.27 13.06 28.96
CA ILE A 396 11.03 12.17 27.82
C ILE A 396 12.29 11.37 27.49
N ASP A 397 12.13 10.08 27.23
CA ASP A 397 13.21 9.14 26.90
C ASP A 397 12.69 8.03 25.96
N ASP A 398 13.60 7.27 25.35
CA ASP A 398 13.31 6.06 24.56
C ASP A 398 12.16 6.23 23.54
N ILE A 399 12.32 7.18 22.62
CA ILE A 399 11.33 7.49 21.60
C ILE A 399 11.43 6.49 20.44
N GLY A 400 10.30 5.91 20.06
CA GLY A 400 10.15 4.94 18.98
C GLY A 400 9.09 5.32 17.94
N LEU A 401 9.30 4.84 16.73
CA LEU A 401 8.30 4.79 15.67
C LEU A 401 8.35 3.41 15.03
N SER A 402 7.28 2.65 15.10
CA SER A 402 7.22 1.26 14.61
C SER A 402 5.89 0.95 13.92
N GLU A 403 5.80 -0.19 13.22
CA GLU A 403 4.50 -0.74 12.86
C GLU A 403 4.00 -1.66 13.98
N SER A 404 2.69 -1.74 14.17
CA SER A 404 2.13 -2.69 15.13
C SER A 404 2.11 -4.12 14.58
N PHE A 405 2.38 -5.08 15.47
CA PHE A 405 2.38 -6.51 15.16
C PHE A 405 1.49 -7.30 16.14
N GLY A 406 1.05 -8.47 15.72
CA GLY A 406 0.40 -9.50 16.54
C GLY A 406 0.96 -10.89 16.21
N VAL A 407 0.28 -11.93 16.69
CA VAL A 407 0.68 -13.34 16.56
C VAL A 407 -0.46 -14.16 15.97
N ILE A 408 -0.14 -15.09 15.08
CA ILE A 408 -1.04 -16.20 14.73
C ILE A 408 -0.42 -17.49 15.23
N TRP A 409 -1.20 -18.33 15.88
CA TRP A 409 -0.77 -19.68 16.25
C TRP A 409 -1.92 -20.65 16.02
N GLY A 410 -1.63 -21.95 16.04
CA GLY A 410 -2.67 -22.95 16.06
C GLY A 410 -2.15 -24.32 15.69
N HIS A 411 -3.06 -25.20 15.24
CA HIS A 411 -2.83 -26.61 15.03
C HIS A 411 -3.27 -27.06 13.63
N VAL A 412 -2.46 -27.89 13.00
CA VAL A 412 -2.79 -28.61 11.76
C VAL A 412 -3.07 -30.07 12.10
N ASP A 413 -4.22 -30.59 11.69
CA ASP A 413 -4.59 -32.02 11.80
C ASP A 413 -4.56 -32.66 10.40
N LEU A 414 -3.74 -33.70 10.20
CA LEU A 414 -3.60 -34.45 8.94
C LEU A 414 -4.50 -35.70 8.88
N ASP A 415 -5.57 -35.75 9.67
CA ASP A 415 -6.60 -36.81 9.70
C ASP A 415 -5.99 -38.22 9.88
N TYR A 416 -5.15 -38.35 10.91
CA TYR A 416 -4.67 -39.61 11.51
C TYR A 416 -3.74 -40.52 10.68
N ARG A 417 -3.13 -40.03 9.59
CA ARG A 417 -2.26 -40.87 8.73
C ARG A 417 -0.75 -40.71 8.93
N THR A 418 -0.31 -39.65 9.59
CA THR A 418 1.10 -39.36 9.93
C THR A 418 1.19 -38.66 11.29
N ASP A 419 2.38 -38.36 11.79
CA ASP A 419 2.50 -37.22 12.70
C ASP A 419 2.10 -35.95 11.94
N ASP A 420 1.53 -34.96 12.64
CA ASP A 420 0.93 -33.77 12.02
C ASP A 420 1.97 -32.77 11.49
N THR A 421 3.17 -33.25 11.18
CA THR A 421 4.34 -32.43 10.84
C THR A 421 4.43 -32.12 9.35
N GLY A 422 5.07 -30.99 9.05
CA GLY A 422 5.48 -30.65 7.70
C GLY A 422 4.43 -29.88 6.90
N ALA A 423 3.29 -29.52 7.50
CA ALA A 423 2.33 -28.64 6.84
C ALA A 423 2.82 -27.20 6.94
N ARG A 424 2.89 -26.52 5.79
CA ARG A 424 3.33 -25.13 5.70
C ARG A 424 2.13 -24.20 5.83
N VAL A 425 2.14 -23.36 6.85
CA VAL A 425 1.15 -22.28 7.04
C VAL A 425 1.80 -20.96 6.67
N GLU A 426 1.22 -20.23 5.70
CA GLU A 426 1.78 -19.00 5.14
C GLU A 426 0.74 -17.88 5.06
N ILE A 427 1.18 -16.66 5.35
CA ILE A 427 0.46 -15.43 5.02
C ILE A 427 0.91 -14.95 3.64
N LEU A 428 0.04 -15.08 2.63
CA LEU A 428 0.40 -14.99 1.21
C LEU A 428 1.09 -13.67 0.82
N ASP A 429 0.62 -12.54 1.35
CA ASP A 429 1.13 -11.20 0.99
C ASP A 429 2.29 -10.71 1.87
N LEU A 430 2.49 -11.33 3.03
CA LEU A 430 3.59 -10.98 3.95
C LEU A 430 4.81 -11.88 3.78
N GLY A 431 4.64 -13.07 3.17
CA GLY A 431 5.71 -14.07 3.07
C GLY A 431 6.17 -14.61 4.43
N ILE A 432 5.37 -14.41 5.49
CA ILE A 432 5.58 -14.98 6.82
C ILE A 432 4.97 -16.38 6.83
N TRP A 433 5.73 -17.38 7.26
CA TRP A 433 5.28 -18.76 7.29
C TRP A 433 5.96 -19.55 8.40
N ASP A 434 5.33 -20.66 8.78
CA ASP A 434 5.87 -21.66 9.70
C ASP A 434 5.46 -23.07 9.24
N ILE A 435 6.10 -24.10 9.81
CA ILE A 435 5.85 -25.50 9.53
C ILE A 435 5.34 -26.19 10.80
N SER A 436 4.23 -26.91 10.68
CA SER A 436 3.67 -27.66 11.80
C SER A 436 4.66 -28.69 12.38
N ASP A 437 4.72 -28.75 13.71
CA ASP A 437 5.53 -29.73 14.44
C ASP A 437 4.88 -31.13 14.47
N THR A 438 5.47 -32.10 15.19
CA THR A 438 4.93 -33.47 15.25
C THR A 438 3.58 -33.58 15.96
N SER A 439 3.19 -32.54 16.70
CA SER A 439 1.89 -32.42 17.36
C SER A 439 0.99 -31.42 16.64
N GLY A 440 1.32 -31.04 15.39
CA GLY A 440 0.51 -30.17 14.54
C GLY A 440 0.66 -28.68 14.80
N TYR A 441 1.40 -28.25 15.83
CA TYR A 441 1.43 -26.83 16.20
C TYR A 441 2.32 -26.00 15.28
N TYR A 442 1.87 -24.78 15.00
CA TYR A 442 2.62 -23.76 14.28
C TYR A 442 2.47 -22.39 14.96
N PHE A 443 3.42 -21.49 14.71
CA PHE A 443 3.51 -20.17 15.30
C PHE A 443 4.10 -19.14 14.32
N LEU A 444 3.29 -18.15 13.96
CA LEU A 444 3.68 -17.00 13.15
C LEU A 444 3.79 -15.78 14.06
N ASP A 445 5.02 -15.35 14.33
CA ASP A 445 5.30 -14.15 15.10
C ASP A 445 5.38 -12.91 14.21
N SER A 446 5.31 -11.73 14.83
CA SER A 446 5.50 -10.45 14.15
C SER A 446 4.58 -10.24 12.94
N VAL A 447 3.34 -10.71 13.04
CA VAL A 447 2.35 -10.53 11.97
C VAL A 447 1.86 -9.09 12.02
N LYS A 448 2.22 -8.30 11.01
CA LYS A 448 1.81 -6.90 10.90
C LYS A 448 0.30 -6.77 11.11
N ALA A 449 -0.14 -5.85 11.94
CA ALA A 449 -1.57 -5.65 12.16
C ALA A 449 -2.27 -5.28 10.84
N GLY A 450 -3.47 -5.81 10.63
CA GLY A 450 -4.16 -5.76 9.35
C GLY A 450 -5.09 -6.93 9.14
N THR A 451 -5.55 -7.10 7.90
CA THR A 451 -6.40 -8.21 7.47
C THR A 451 -5.67 -9.05 6.44
N TRP A 452 -5.54 -10.34 6.69
CA TRP A 452 -4.66 -11.22 5.92
C TRP A 452 -5.34 -12.52 5.49
N ASP A 453 -4.93 -13.03 4.33
CA ASP A 453 -5.29 -14.37 3.87
C ASP A 453 -4.16 -15.35 4.23
N VAL A 454 -4.53 -16.46 4.88
CA VAL A 454 -3.61 -17.51 5.35
C VAL A 454 -3.88 -18.79 4.60
N MET A 455 -2.83 -19.42 4.08
CA MET A 455 -2.90 -20.68 3.35
C MET A 455 -2.12 -21.78 4.08
N CYS A 456 -2.69 -22.97 4.16
CA CYS A 456 -2.04 -24.16 4.70
C CYS A 456 -1.87 -25.21 3.59
N THR A 457 -0.64 -25.68 3.38
CA THR A 457 -0.29 -26.61 2.29
C THR A 457 0.54 -27.78 2.78
N ARG A 458 0.31 -28.96 2.19
CA ARG A 458 1.07 -30.18 2.43
C ARG A 458 0.89 -31.12 1.25
N ASP A 459 1.99 -31.66 0.72
CA ASP A 459 1.93 -32.67 -0.35
C ASP A 459 1.05 -33.87 0.03
N SER A 460 0.21 -34.31 -0.90
CA SER A 460 -0.77 -35.40 -0.73
C SER A 460 -1.95 -35.09 0.20
N PHE A 461 -2.14 -33.83 0.59
CA PHE A 461 -3.30 -33.38 1.35
C PHE A 461 -3.96 -32.18 0.67
N ALA A 462 -5.25 -31.99 0.93
CA ALA A 462 -6.02 -30.89 0.34
C ALA A 462 -5.64 -29.59 1.03
N ALA A 463 -5.09 -28.63 0.27
CA ALA A 463 -4.74 -27.31 0.77
C ALA A 463 -5.96 -26.60 1.38
N GLN A 464 -5.73 -25.84 2.44
CA GLN A 464 -6.75 -25.05 3.12
C GLN A 464 -6.43 -23.57 3.04
N SER A 465 -7.46 -22.73 3.13
CA SER A 465 -7.29 -21.27 3.16
C SER A 465 -8.26 -20.63 4.15
N ALA A 466 -7.74 -19.73 4.97
CA ALA A 466 -8.51 -18.89 5.87
C ALA A 466 -8.40 -17.45 5.36
N LEU A 467 -9.53 -16.85 5.00
CA LEU A 467 -9.55 -15.58 4.28
C LEU A 467 -10.05 -14.45 5.18
N GLY A 468 -9.34 -13.32 5.19
CA GLY A 468 -9.71 -12.12 5.94
C GLY A 468 -9.50 -12.21 7.45
N ILE A 469 -8.39 -12.80 7.88
CA ILE A 469 -7.99 -12.88 9.30
C ILE A 469 -7.50 -11.49 9.76
N SER A 470 -8.27 -10.86 10.66
CA SER A 470 -7.90 -9.56 11.25
C SER A 470 -7.00 -9.77 12.45
N ILE A 471 -5.90 -9.02 12.51
CA ILE A 471 -4.93 -9.01 13.62
C ILE A 471 -4.73 -7.58 14.04
N ALA A 472 -4.91 -7.30 15.32
CA ALA A 472 -4.61 -6.00 15.91
C ALA A 472 -3.21 -5.98 16.56
N ARG A 473 -2.78 -4.80 17.02
CA ARG A 473 -1.57 -4.64 17.83
C ARG A 473 -1.62 -5.53 19.07
N ASN A 474 -0.55 -6.27 19.32
CA ASN A 474 -0.39 -7.23 20.42
C ASN A 474 -1.47 -8.31 20.49
N ASP A 475 -2.23 -8.51 19.40
CA ASP A 475 -3.27 -9.53 19.33
C ASP A 475 -2.65 -10.92 19.19
N THR A 476 -3.37 -11.95 19.62
CA THR A 476 -2.99 -13.35 19.48
C THR A 476 -4.19 -14.12 18.93
N VAL A 477 -4.11 -14.52 17.67
CA VAL A 477 -5.18 -15.22 16.95
C VAL A 477 -4.87 -16.71 16.89
N GLU A 478 -5.80 -17.54 17.35
CA GLU A 478 -5.76 -18.99 17.15
C GLU A 478 -6.42 -19.36 15.82
N LEU A 479 -5.72 -20.12 14.98
CA LEU A 479 -6.20 -20.57 13.67
C LEU A 479 -5.84 -22.03 13.46
N ASN A 480 -6.85 -22.89 13.29
CA ASN A 480 -6.64 -24.34 13.16
C ASN A 480 -7.00 -24.80 11.74
N PHE A 481 -6.26 -25.79 11.22
CA PHE A 481 -6.48 -26.38 9.91
C PHE A 481 -6.69 -27.89 10.02
N LEU A 482 -7.67 -28.41 9.29
CA LEU A 482 -7.79 -29.84 9.01
C LEU A 482 -7.44 -30.05 7.54
N MET A 483 -6.45 -30.90 7.28
CA MET A 483 -6.02 -31.23 5.93
C MET A 483 -6.36 -32.68 5.62
N PRO A 484 -7.44 -32.95 4.87
CA PRO A 484 -7.77 -34.31 4.48
C PRO A 484 -6.79 -34.84 3.42
N PRO A 485 -6.46 -36.14 3.43
CA PRO A 485 -5.61 -36.75 2.42
C PRO A 485 -6.26 -36.73 1.03
N VAL A 486 -5.45 -36.46 0.01
CA VAL A 486 -5.83 -36.54 -1.41
C VAL A 486 -5.45 -37.93 -1.92
N LEU A 487 -6.46 -38.72 -2.25
CA LEU A 487 -6.29 -40.08 -2.78
C LEU A 487 -6.02 -40.09 -4.28
N MET A 488 -6.59 -39.12 -5.00
CA MET A 488 -6.34 -38.86 -6.41
C MET A 488 -6.60 -37.40 -6.69
N ALA A 489 -5.74 -36.75 -7.47
CA ALA A 489 -5.99 -35.43 -8.03
C ALA A 489 -5.40 -35.38 -9.43
N THR A 490 -6.23 -35.06 -10.42
CA THR A 490 -5.80 -34.95 -11.81
C THR A 490 -6.63 -33.89 -12.54
N ASN A 491 -5.94 -32.97 -13.20
CA ASN A 491 -6.50 -31.99 -14.12
C ASN A 491 -6.42 -32.44 -15.58
N PHE A 492 -6.01 -33.70 -15.81
CA PHE A 492 -5.82 -34.32 -17.12
C PHE A 492 -4.87 -33.64 -18.12
N ASP A 493 -4.24 -32.52 -17.80
CA ASP A 493 -3.44 -31.74 -18.76
C ASP A 493 -2.20 -32.46 -19.29
N THR A 494 -1.58 -33.28 -18.43
CA THR A 494 -0.31 -33.96 -18.76
C THR A 494 -0.48 -35.46 -19.00
N ASN A 495 -1.56 -36.06 -18.50
CA ASN A 495 -1.84 -37.47 -18.66
C ASN A 495 -3.34 -37.76 -18.43
N SER A 496 -3.82 -38.89 -18.96
CA SER A 496 -5.24 -39.28 -18.87
C SER A 496 -5.67 -39.88 -17.52
N ALA A 497 -4.76 -39.89 -16.54
CA ALA A 497 -4.88 -40.58 -15.24
C ALA A 497 -5.30 -42.06 -15.33
N GLY A 498 -5.00 -42.72 -16.46
CA GLY A 498 -5.34 -44.13 -16.66
C GLY A 498 -6.82 -44.40 -16.94
N GLY A 499 -7.60 -43.38 -17.33
CA GLY A 499 -9.00 -43.56 -17.73
C GLY A 499 -9.14 -44.54 -18.91
N ILE A 500 -10.09 -45.46 -18.80
CA ILE A 500 -10.32 -46.55 -19.77
C ILE A 500 -11.67 -46.32 -20.48
N PRO A 501 -11.67 -45.84 -21.74
CA PRO A 501 -12.88 -45.66 -22.52
C PRO A 501 -13.39 -47.00 -23.08
N ILE A 502 -14.70 -47.23 -23.05
CA ILE A 502 -15.35 -48.41 -23.65
C ILE A 502 -16.60 -47.94 -24.42
N PRO A 503 -16.68 -48.14 -25.75
CA PRO A 503 -15.60 -48.57 -26.63
C PRO A 503 -14.45 -47.54 -26.68
N ASP A 504 -13.27 -47.96 -27.16
CA ASP A 504 -12.04 -47.14 -27.16
C ASP A 504 -12.17 -45.76 -27.82
N ASN A 505 -13.18 -45.54 -28.66
CA ASN A 505 -13.44 -44.31 -29.38
C ASN A 505 -14.63 -43.49 -28.85
N GLY A 506 -15.31 -43.97 -27.81
CA GLY A 506 -16.50 -43.33 -27.24
C GLY A 506 -16.19 -42.23 -26.23
N TRP A 507 -15.05 -42.29 -25.54
CA TRP A 507 -14.51 -41.18 -24.74
C TRP A 507 -13.09 -40.90 -25.23
N GLN A 508 -12.72 -39.62 -25.30
CA GLN A 508 -11.45 -39.16 -25.85
C GLN A 508 -10.78 -38.20 -24.88
N TRP A 509 -9.49 -38.41 -24.64
CA TRP A 509 -8.65 -37.51 -23.85
C TRP A 509 -7.91 -36.54 -24.78
N GLY A 510 -8.02 -35.24 -24.53
CA GLY A 510 -7.44 -34.22 -25.40
C GLY A 510 -8.10 -32.85 -25.29
N HIS A 511 -7.75 -31.97 -26.23
CA HIS A 511 -8.28 -30.61 -26.32
C HIS A 511 -9.71 -30.61 -26.88
N PRO A 512 -10.69 -30.00 -26.19
CA PRO A 512 -12.04 -29.82 -26.74
C PRO A 512 -12.03 -28.77 -27.87
N ASP A 513 -12.78 -29.01 -28.95
CA ASP A 513 -12.73 -28.23 -30.19
C ASP A 513 -12.89 -26.69 -30.00
N SER A 514 -11.85 -25.93 -30.36
CA SER A 514 -11.78 -24.47 -30.21
C SER A 514 -12.44 -23.67 -31.35
N PHE A 515 -12.93 -24.31 -32.42
CA PHE A 515 -13.34 -23.59 -33.64
C PHE A 515 -14.80 -23.76 -34.09
N ALA A 516 -15.65 -24.63 -33.48
CA ALA A 516 -17.01 -24.84 -34.00
C ALA A 516 -18.18 -24.93 -33.00
N ALA A 517 -18.02 -25.30 -31.71
CA ALA A 517 -19.08 -25.23 -30.68
C ALA A 517 -18.57 -25.67 -29.29
N PRO A 518 -19.19 -25.23 -28.16
CA PRO A 518 -18.70 -25.46 -26.79
C PRO A 518 -18.60 -26.95 -26.37
N PRO A 519 -17.80 -27.26 -25.33
CA PRO A 519 -16.96 -26.32 -24.57
C PRO A 519 -15.73 -25.92 -25.39
N ALA A 520 -15.39 -24.62 -25.38
CA ALA A 520 -14.29 -24.08 -26.20
C ALA A 520 -12.89 -24.41 -25.64
N SER A 521 -12.83 -24.85 -24.38
CA SER A 521 -11.62 -25.20 -23.64
C SER A 521 -11.96 -26.22 -22.55
N ALA A 522 -10.92 -26.90 -22.04
CA ALA A 522 -10.97 -27.60 -20.76
C ALA A 522 -11.32 -26.63 -19.62
N HIS A 523 -11.65 -27.13 -18.43
CA HIS A 523 -11.88 -26.29 -17.26
C HIS A 523 -10.55 -25.76 -16.70
N SER A 524 -9.54 -26.63 -16.67
CA SER A 524 -8.17 -26.33 -16.26
C SER A 524 -7.43 -25.55 -17.36
N ASP A 525 -6.42 -26.14 -18.01
CA ASP A 525 -5.66 -25.49 -19.08
C ASP A 525 -6.04 -26.01 -20.47
N SER A 526 -5.70 -27.26 -20.78
CA SER A 526 -5.59 -27.73 -22.16
C SER A 526 -6.36 -29.02 -22.45
N PHE A 527 -6.31 -30.04 -21.59
CA PHE A 527 -6.84 -31.38 -21.90
C PHE A 527 -7.89 -31.80 -20.89
N CYS A 528 -8.96 -32.43 -21.37
CA CYS A 528 -9.98 -33.05 -20.54
C CYS A 528 -10.41 -34.39 -21.16
N TRP A 529 -11.30 -35.13 -20.49
CA TRP A 529 -11.99 -36.26 -21.11
C TRP A 529 -13.33 -35.80 -21.68
N GLY A 530 -13.66 -36.19 -22.92
CA GLY A 530 -14.95 -35.87 -23.55
C GLY A 530 -15.50 -36.98 -24.43
N THR A 531 -16.82 -37.12 -24.52
CA THR A 531 -17.49 -38.18 -25.30
C THR A 531 -17.29 -38.09 -26.82
N ASN A 532 -16.86 -36.95 -27.34
CA ASN A 532 -16.32 -36.79 -28.70
C ASN A 532 -15.72 -35.37 -28.80
N LEU A 533 -14.40 -35.21 -28.71
CA LEU A 533 -13.80 -33.87 -28.58
C LEU A 533 -14.04 -32.97 -29.80
N GLN A 534 -14.34 -33.55 -30.96
CA GLN A 534 -14.51 -32.84 -32.24
C GLN A 534 -15.91 -33.01 -32.86
N GLY A 535 -16.91 -33.43 -32.09
CA GLY A 535 -18.22 -33.71 -32.67
C GLY A 535 -19.32 -33.92 -31.65
N ASN A 536 -20.41 -34.52 -32.09
CA ASN A 536 -21.48 -34.99 -31.22
C ASN A 536 -21.30 -36.49 -30.93
N TYR A 537 -21.90 -36.98 -29.85
CA TYR A 537 -22.06 -38.43 -29.67
C TYR A 537 -22.98 -39.01 -30.78
N MET A 538 -22.99 -40.33 -30.94
CA MET A 538 -23.83 -41.00 -31.96
C MET A 538 -25.18 -41.44 -31.36
N ASN A 539 -26.21 -41.58 -32.20
CA ASN A 539 -27.44 -42.26 -31.79
C ASN A 539 -27.11 -43.69 -31.30
N PHE A 540 -27.89 -44.19 -30.35
CA PHE A 540 -27.68 -45.45 -29.63
C PHE A 540 -26.28 -45.56 -28.99
N ALA A 541 -25.70 -44.44 -28.53
CA ALA A 541 -24.46 -44.47 -27.76
C ALA A 541 -24.70 -45.18 -26.42
N ASN A 542 -23.75 -46.02 -26.03
CA ASN A 542 -23.64 -46.64 -24.71
C ASN A 542 -22.15 -46.71 -24.39
N TRP A 543 -21.61 -45.59 -23.91
CA TRP A 543 -20.16 -45.41 -23.75
C TRP A 543 -19.83 -45.20 -22.28
N THR A 544 -18.75 -45.83 -21.81
CA THR A 544 -18.27 -45.71 -20.44
C THR A 544 -16.84 -45.21 -20.41
N LEU A 545 -16.50 -44.46 -19.36
CA LEU A 545 -15.13 -44.11 -19.00
C LEU A 545 -14.90 -44.56 -17.56
N ASP A 546 -13.99 -45.52 -17.39
CA ASP A 546 -13.72 -46.16 -16.11
C ASP A 546 -12.37 -45.71 -15.53
N PHE A 547 -12.34 -45.36 -14.25
CA PHE A 547 -11.14 -45.08 -13.46
C PHE A 547 -11.04 -46.08 -12.30
N GLN A 548 -9.91 -46.76 -12.18
CA GLN A 548 -9.64 -47.64 -11.05
C GLN A 548 -8.84 -46.88 -9.99
N VAL A 549 -9.39 -46.78 -8.77
CA VAL A 549 -8.80 -46.02 -7.66
C VAL A 549 -8.77 -46.88 -6.40
N PHE A 550 -7.71 -46.75 -5.60
CA PHE A 550 -7.66 -47.38 -4.29
C PHE A 550 -8.18 -46.40 -3.23
N LEU A 551 -9.42 -46.61 -2.76
CA LEU A 551 -10.11 -45.75 -1.81
C LEU A 551 -9.72 -46.08 -0.37
N VAL A 552 -8.44 -45.98 -0.03
CA VAL A 552 -8.00 -46.09 1.37
C VAL A 552 -8.46 -44.84 2.09
N ALA A 553 -9.72 -44.78 2.52
CA ALA A 553 -10.36 -43.66 3.21
C ALA A 553 -11.63 -44.16 3.88
N ASP A 554 -11.97 -43.56 5.02
CA ASP A 554 -13.18 -43.92 5.75
C ASP A 554 -14.41 -43.27 5.09
N HIS A 555 -14.24 -42.08 4.53
CA HIS A 555 -15.32 -41.31 3.91
C HIS A 555 -14.87 -40.68 2.58
N PRO A 556 -14.52 -41.49 1.57
CA PRO A 556 -14.08 -40.97 0.28
C PRO A 556 -15.20 -40.19 -0.43
N HIS A 557 -14.84 -39.01 -0.93
CA HIS A 557 -15.66 -38.19 -1.81
C HIS A 557 -14.92 -37.90 -3.10
N MET A 558 -15.67 -37.82 -4.19
CA MET A 558 -15.15 -37.44 -5.50
C MET A 558 -15.74 -36.10 -5.91
N GLU A 559 -14.90 -35.16 -6.25
CA GLU A 559 -15.26 -33.93 -6.95
C GLU A 559 -14.78 -34.00 -8.40
N ILE A 560 -15.62 -33.52 -9.31
CA ILE A 560 -15.25 -33.29 -10.71
C ILE A 560 -15.71 -31.92 -11.12
N TYR A 561 -15.00 -31.28 -12.03
CA TYR A 561 -15.60 -30.29 -12.92
C TYR A 561 -16.14 -31.01 -14.16
N HIS A 562 -17.35 -30.66 -14.57
CA HIS A 562 -17.92 -31.20 -15.80
C HIS A 562 -18.72 -30.16 -16.57
N TRP A 563 -18.77 -30.37 -17.88
CA TRP A 563 -19.63 -29.66 -18.83
C TRP A 563 -20.41 -30.71 -19.60
N TYR A 564 -21.71 -30.52 -19.82
CA TYR A 564 -22.49 -31.45 -20.62
C TYR A 564 -23.65 -30.80 -21.37
N LYS A 565 -23.99 -31.41 -22.50
CA LYS A 565 -25.11 -31.04 -23.34
C LYS A 565 -25.67 -32.27 -24.03
N PHE A 566 -26.84 -32.70 -23.59
CA PHE A 566 -27.52 -33.89 -24.11
C PHE A 566 -28.78 -33.50 -24.88
N ALA A 567 -29.02 -34.18 -26.01
CA ALA A 567 -30.15 -33.89 -26.87
C ALA A 567 -31.46 -34.39 -26.27
N GLY A 568 -32.52 -33.62 -26.52
CA GLY A 568 -33.89 -34.02 -26.20
C GLY A 568 -34.25 -33.87 -24.72
N GLU A 569 -35.21 -32.99 -24.46
CA GLU A 569 -35.90 -32.88 -23.17
C GLU A 569 -37.41 -32.78 -23.41
N TYR A 570 -38.19 -33.58 -22.68
CA TYR A 570 -39.65 -33.45 -22.70
C TYR A 570 -40.25 -33.73 -21.32
N ALA A 571 -41.01 -32.76 -20.79
CA ALA A 571 -41.76 -32.89 -19.55
C ALA A 571 -40.93 -33.37 -18.34
N GLY A 572 -39.66 -32.94 -18.23
CA GLY A 572 -38.75 -33.32 -17.14
C GLY A 572 -38.08 -34.69 -17.29
N TYR A 573 -38.26 -35.36 -18.44
CA TYR A 573 -37.50 -36.54 -18.84
C TYR A 573 -36.48 -36.17 -19.92
N PHE A 574 -35.27 -36.68 -19.77
CA PHE A 574 -34.17 -36.46 -20.71
C PHE A 574 -34.01 -37.67 -21.62
N TRP A 575 -34.02 -37.47 -22.94
CA TRP A 575 -33.95 -38.57 -23.90
C TRP A 575 -32.55 -39.17 -23.94
N ASP A 576 -31.56 -38.30 -23.87
CA ASP A 576 -30.15 -38.65 -23.72
C ASP A 576 -29.62 -38.13 -22.38
N GLY A 577 -28.58 -38.79 -21.86
CA GLY A 577 -27.93 -38.33 -20.65
C GLY A 577 -26.82 -39.24 -20.17
N GLY A 578 -26.30 -38.92 -19.00
CA GLY A 578 -25.25 -39.72 -18.37
C GLY A 578 -25.32 -39.71 -16.85
N ASN A 579 -24.76 -40.75 -16.24
CA ASN A 579 -24.66 -40.87 -14.79
C ASN A 579 -23.31 -41.44 -14.36
N VAL A 580 -23.08 -41.40 -13.04
CA VAL A 580 -21.88 -41.92 -12.41
C VAL A 580 -22.25 -43.20 -11.68
N LYS A 581 -21.41 -44.21 -11.83
CA LYS A 581 -21.56 -45.49 -11.15
C LYS A 581 -20.24 -45.89 -10.48
N CYS A 582 -20.32 -46.73 -9.46
CA CYS A 582 -19.14 -47.28 -8.81
C CYS A 582 -19.38 -48.74 -8.46
N LYS A 583 -18.29 -49.50 -8.37
CA LYS A 583 -18.24 -50.84 -7.81
C LYS A 583 -16.86 -51.13 -7.24
N ALA A 584 -16.76 -52.03 -6.27
CA ALA A 584 -15.47 -52.63 -5.94
C ALA A 584 -15.00 -53.56 -7.07
N ILE A 585 -13.68 -53.74 -7.24
CA ILE A 585 -13.14 -54.57 -8.34
C ILE A 585 -13.62 -56.03 -8.32
N TYR A 586 -14.07 -56.52 -7.16
CA TYR A 586 -14.58 -57.87 -6.96
C TYR A 586 -16.10 -57.99 -7.11
N GLU A 587 -16.83 -56.88 -7.30
CA GLU A 587 -18.27 -56.87 -7.52
C GLU A 587 -18.62 -57.12 -9.00
N ASP A 588 -19.71 -57.84 -9.23
CA ASP A 588 -20.18 -58.18 -10.58
C ASP A 588 -20.99 -57.04 -11.24
N SER A 589 -21.57 -56.14 -10.45
CA SER A 589 -22.48 -55.09 -10.91
C SER A 589 -22.13 -53.71 -10.37
N PHE A 590 -22.40 -52.68 -11.17
CA PHE A 590 -22.25 -51.27 -10.80
C PHE A 590 -23.49 -50.74 -10.06
N SER A 591 -23.28 -49.91 -9.04
CA SER A 591 -24.33 -49.12 -8.39
C SER A 591 -24.24 -47.65 -8.77
N ILE A 592 -25.37 -46.97 -8.90
CA ILE A 592 -25.41 -45.54 -9.20
C ILE A 592 -24.90 -44.74 -8.00
N VAL A 593 -24.00 -43.80 -8.26
CA VAL A 593 -23.46 -42.87 -7.26
C VAL A 593 -24.21 -41.56 -7.36
N TYR A 594 -24.85 -41.14 -6.28
CA TYR A 594 -25.63 -39.91 -6.28
C TYR A 594 -24.74 -38.69 -5.96
N PRO A 595 -24.93 -37.57 -6.68
CA PRO A 595 -24.41 -36.28 -6.26
C PRO A 595 -24.87 -35.92 -4.83
N ARG A 596 -24.05 -35.16 -4.11
CA ARG A 596 -24.31 -34.69 -2.75
C ARG A 596 -25.45 -33.66 -2.74
N ALA A 597 -26.68 -34.17 -2.68
CA ALA A 597 -27.90 -33.37 -2.63
C ALA A 597 -27.95 -32.40 -1.44
N ASP A 598 -27.35 -32.79 -0.31
CA ASP A 598 -27.18 -31.96 0.89
C ASP A 598 -26.28 -30.74 0.66
N LEU A 599 -25.38 -30.80 -0.32
CA LEU A 599 -24.54 -29.68 -0.74
C LEU A 599 -25.16 -28.87 -1.90
N GLY A 600 -26.30 -29.31 -2.43
CA GLY A 600 -27.00 -28.70 -3.56
C GLY A 600 -26.69 -29.33 -4.92
N TYR A 601 -25.83 -30.35 -4.98
CA TYR A 601 -25.52 -31.08 -6.21
C TYR A 601 -26.56 -32.16 -6.46
N ASN A 602 -27.18 -32.18 -7.63
CA ASN A 602 -28.22 -33.15 -7.99
C ASN A 602 -28.10 -33.52 -9.46
N TYR A 603 -28.52 -34.74 -9.79
CA TYR A 603 -28.88 -35.07 -11.17
C TYR A 603 -30.05 -34.19 -11.63
N ASP A 604 -30.10 -33.89 -12.93
CA ASP A 604 -31.17 -33.04 -13.48
C ASP A 604 -32.52 -33.74 -13.43
N GLY A 605 -32.53 -35.08 -13.56
CA GLY A 605 -33.75 -35.88 -13.48
C GLY A 605 -33.58 -37.28 -14.06
N PRO A 606 -34.69 -38.00 -14.29
CA PRO A 606 -34.66 -39.33 -14.88
C PRO A 606 -34.39 -39.30 -16.40
N ILE A 607 -33.59 -40.25 -16.87
CA ILE A 607 -33.42 -40.54 -18.29
C ILE A 607 -34.64 -41.33 -18.79
N SER A 608 -35.17 -40.95 -19.94
CA SER A 608 -36.37 -41.51 -20.59
C SER A 608 -36.20 -42.99 -20.92
N ASP A 609 -37.27 -43.78 -20.80
CA ASP A 609 -37.28 -45.21 -21.18
C ASP A 609 -37.02 -45.47 -22.67
N HIS A 610 -37.07 -44.42 -23.49
CA HIS A 610 -36.65 -44.47 -24.90
C HIS A 610 -35.14 -44.67 -25.05
N ASN A 611 -34.37 -44.30 -24.03
CA ASN A 611 -32.98 -44.66 -23.88
C ASN A 611 -32.89 -46.12 -23.40
N THR A 612 -32.55 -47.05 -24.30
CA THR A 612 -32.56 -48.48 -23.96
C THR A 612 -31.44 -48.90 -23.00
N PHE A 613 -30.52 -47.99 -22.65
CA PHE A 613 -29.36 -48.28 -21.81
C PHE A 613 -29.51 -47.68 -20.40
N LEU A 614 -29.94 -46.42 -20.32
CA LEU A 614 -30.10 -45.68 -19.06
C LEU A 614 -31.56 -45.40 -18.68
N GLY A 615 -32.53 -45.88 -19.46
CA GLY A 615 -33.95 -45.64 -19.21
C GLY A 615 -34.39 -45.90 -17.77
N GLY A 616 -35.06 -44.91 -17.18
CA GLY A 616 -35.53 -44.91 -15.80
C GLY A 616 -34.48 -44.58 -14.74
N GLN A 617 -33.19 -44.51 -15.10
CA GLN A 617 -32.12 -44.13 -14.17
C GLN A 617 -32.03 -42.60 -14.03
N PRO A 618 -31.61 -42.05 -12.88
CA PRO A 618 -31.27 -40.65 -12.77
C PRO A 618 -29.99 -40.33 -13.54
N GLY A 619 -29.89 -39.10 -14.06
CA GLY A 619 -28.71 -38.64 -14.78
C GLY A 619 -28.67 -37.13 -15.01
N PHE A 620 -27.52 -36.66 -15.48
CA PHE A 620 -27.36 -35.36 -16.11
C PHE A 620 -27.95 -35.43 -17.52
N GLY A 621 -28.71 -34.41 -17.91
CA GLY A 621 -29.50 -34.45 -19.14
C GLY A 621 -29.98 -33.07 -19.56
N GLY A 622 -30.32 -32.92 -20.85
CA GLY A 622 -30.87 -31.68 -21.40
C GLY A 622 -29.84 -30.80 -22.12
N GLU A 623 -30.36 -29.88 -22.94
CA GLU A 623 -29.54 -29.07 -23.88
C GLU A 623 -28.99 -27.77 -23.27
N GLY A 624 -29.38 -27.40 -22.05
CA GLY A 624 -28.99 -26.13 -21.44
C GLY A 624 -28.73 -26.16 -19.93
N THR A 625 -28.78 -27.34 -19.31
CA THR A 625 -28.62 -27.55 -17.85
C THR A 625 -27.14 -27.57 -17.43
N GLY A 626 -26.28 -28.16 -18.26
CA GLY A 626 -24.83 -28.29 -18.03
C GLY A 626 -23.93 -27.57 -19.03
N ASP A 627 -24.45 -26.59 -19.79
CA ASP A 627 -23.71 -25.85 -20.84
C ASP A 627 -22.69 -24.83 -20.25
N PHE A 628 -22.02 -25.20 -19.16
CA PHE A 628 -20.92 -24.50 -18.52
C PHE A 628 -20.12 -25.50 -17.66
N TRP A 629 -18.83 -25.24 -17.44
CA TRP A 629 -18.04 -26.03 -16.50
C TRP A 629 -18.49 -25.74 -15.07
N HIS A 630 -18.83 -26.78 -14.31
CA HIS A 630 -19.21 -26.63 -12.91
C HIS A 630 -18.78 -27.83 -12.08
N PRO A 631 -18.60 -27.65 -10.76
CA PRO A 631 -18.25 -28.76 -9.89
C PRO A 631 -19.47 -29.64 -9.61
N THR A 632 -19.24 -30.92 -9.34
CA THR A 632 -20.19 -31.84 -8.71
C THR A 632 -19.45 -32.77 -7.75
N ILE A 633 -19.97 -32.90 -6.53
CA ILE A 633 -19.41 -33.79 -5.50
C ILE A 633 -20.27 -35.05 -5.35
N PHE A 634 -19.63 -36.20 -5.28
CA PHE A 634 -20.21 -37.53 -5.09
C PHE A 634 -19.74 -38.16 -3.78
N ASN A 635 -20.58 -39.00 -3.16
CA ASN A 635 -20.18 -39.82 -2.01
C ASN A 635 -19.76 -41.22 -2.47
N LEU A 636 -18.55 -41.64 -2.11
CA LEU A 636 -18.03 -42.97 -2.41
C LEU A 636 -17.87 -43.84 -1.15
N SER A 637 -18.41 -43.40 0.00
CA SER A 637 -18.24 -44.09 1.29
C SER A 637 -18.70 -45.55 1.30
N ASP A 638 -19.62 -45.94 0.41
CA ASP A 638 -20.05 -47.34 0.28
C ASP A 638 -18.91 -48.27 -0.21
N TRP A 639 -17.85 -47.70 -0.80
CA TRP A 639 -16.63 -48.39 -1.26
C TRP A 639 -15.38 -47.94 -0.50
N ALA A 640 -15.56 -47.42 0.72
CA ALA A 640 -14.46 -47.10 1.63
C ALA A 640 -13.56 -48.32 1.85
N MET A 641 -12.25 -48.09 1.89
CA MET A 641 -11.19 -49.08 2.07
C MET A 641 -11.07 -50.15 0.97
N ASP A 642 -11.70 -49.96 -0.19
CA ASP A 642 -11.63 -50.88 -1.33
C ASP A 642 -10.88 -50.32 -2.55
N THR A 643 -10.42 -51.22 -3.43
CA THR A 643 -10.10 -50.82 -4.80
C THR A 643 -11.40 -50.77 -5.59
N ALA A 644 -11.78 -49.58 -6.06
CA ALA A 644 -13.04 -49.32 -6.73
C ALA A 644 -12.82 -48.92 -8.20
N ILE A 645 -13.83 -49.20 -9.02
CA ILE A 645 -13.95 -48.70 -10.40
C ILE A 645 -15.06 -47.67 -10.41
N ILE A 646 -14.70 -46.42 -10.70
CA ILE A 646 -15.64 -45.32 -10.91
C ILE A 646 -15.90 -45.21 -12.40
N ARG A 647 -17.17 -45.17 -12.78
CA ARG A 647 -17.64 -45.16 -14.16
C ARG A 647 -18.44 -43.91 -14.45
N PHE A 648 -18.07 -43.22 -15.53
CA PHE A 648 -18.91 -42.23 -16.19
C PHE A 648 -19.58 -42.88 -17.40
N GLU A 649 -20.91 -42.98 -17.39
CA GLU A 649 -21.67 -43.67 -18.42
C GLU A 649 -22.60 -42.69 -19.14
N ILE A 650 -22.57 -42.69 -20.46
CA ILE A 650 -23.52 -41.99 -21.32
C ILE A 650 -24.38 -43.01 -22.07
N GLY A 651 -25.68 -42.74 -22.14
CA GLY A 651 -26.62 -43.44 -22.99
C GLY A 651 -27.33 -42.46 -23.92
N SER A 652 -27.59 -42.85 -25.16
CA SER A 652 -28.48 -42.11 -26.06
C SER A 652 -29.59 -42.96 -26.67
N ASP A 653 -30.66 -42.29 -27.08
CA ASP A 653 -31.75 -42.89 -27.84
C ASP A 653 -31.41 -42.98 -29.35
N GLY A 654 -32.41 -43.33 -30.17
CA GLY A 654 -32.26 -43.48 -31.61
C GLY A 654 -32.31 -42.20 -32.44
N ALA A 655 -32.49 -41.03 -31.83
CA ALA A 655 -32.75 -39.78 -32.54
C ALA A 655 -32.30 -38.52 -31.77
N GLY A 656 -31.36 -37.79 -32.38
CA GLY A 656 -30.88 -36.53 -31.83
C GLY A 656 -29.50 -36.74 -31.20
N THR A 657 -28.60 -35.81 -31.46
CA THR A 657 -27.25 -35.87 -30.89
C THR A 657 -26.81 -34.48 -30.51
N SER A 658 -25.96 -34.42 -29.50
CA SER A 658 -25.36 -33.19 -29.01
C SER A 658 -23.91 -33.45 -28.62
N ARG A 659 -23.24 -32.46 -28.06
CA ARG A 659 -21.83 -32.51 -27.67
C ARG A 659 -21.51 -33.59 -26.65
N GLY A 660 -22.48 -33.96 -25.81
CA GLY A 660 -22.32 -35.02 -24.81
C GLY A 660 -21.69 -34.50 -23.54
N TRP A 661 -20.71 -35.22 -22.98
CA TRP A 661 -20.20 -34.99 -21.63
C TRP A 661 -18.69 -34.85 -21.62
N TYR A 662 -18.20 -33.84 -20.88
CA TYR A 662 -16.80 -33.52 -20.67
C TYR A 662 -16.51 -33.46 -19.17
N ILE A 663 -15.38 -34.02 -18.74
CA ILE A 663 -14.97 -34.14 -17.33
C ILE A 663 -13.54 -33.66 -17.20
N ASP A 664 -13.29 -32.89 -16.15
CA ASP A 664 -12.02 -32.27 -15.82
C ASP A 664 -11.86 -32.13 -14.30
N ASP A 665 -10.65 -31.85 -13.84
CA ASP A 665 -10.31 -31.62 -12.42
C ASP A 665 -10.92 -32.65 -11.45
N LEU A 666 -10.63 -33.92 -11.71
CA LEU A 666 -11.07 -35.03 -10.89
C LEU A 666 -10.22 -35.11 -9.61
N VAL A 667 -10.87 -34.95 -8.46
CA VAL A 667 -10.25 -35.04 -7.15
C VAL A 667 -11.01 -36.03 -6.27
N ILE A 668 -10.29 -36.91 -5.57
CA ILE A 668 -10.82 -37.79 -4.53
C ILE A 668 -10.10 -37.50 -3.21
N THR A 669 -10.88 -37.20 -2.18
CA THR A 669 -10.42 -36.84 -0.82
C THR A 669 -11.21 -37.61 0.23
N ASP A 670 -10.68 -37.71 1.45
CA ASP A 670 -11.38 -38.25 2.63
C ASP A 670 -12.06 -37.10 3.39
N TYR A 671 -13.37 -37.13 3.62
CA TYR A 671 -14.01 -36.15 4.53
C TYR A 671 -14.45 -36.85 5.81
N SER A 672 -13.68 -36.71 6.89
CA SER A 672 -14.09 -37.28 8.18
C SER A 672 -15.48 -36.78 8.60
N ALA A 673 -16.39 -37.71 8.88
CA ALA A 673 -17.82 -37.44 9.13
C ALA A 673 -18.13 -36.63 10.42
N GLY A 674 -17.10 -36.23 11.18
CA GLY A 674 -17.25 -35.52 12.46
C GLY A 674 -17.28 -33.99 12.38
N ILE A 675 -16.77 -33.37 11.31
CA ILE A 675 -16.60 -31.90 11.21
C ILE A 675 -17.58 -31.30 10.16
N LYS A 676 -18.72 -31.97 9.99
CA LYS A 676 -19.72 -31.67 8.98
C LYS A 676 -20.40 -30.30 9.14
N ASP A 677 -20.25 -29.64 10.28
CA ASP A 677 -20.91 -28.36 10.58
C ASP A 677 -19.99 -27.13 10.63
N GLU A 678 -18.66 -27.27 10.78
CA GLU A 678 -17.74 -26.11 10.85
C GLU A 678 -16.97 -25.89 9.54
N ILE A 679 -16.43 -26.93 8.92
CA ILE A 679 -15.65 -26.81 7.66
C ILE A 679 -16.59 -26.60 6.46
N LEU A 680 -17.77 -27.22 6.44
CA LEU A 680 -18.81 -26.98 5.42
C LEU A 680 -19.65 -25.71 5.71
N ALA A 681 -19.54 -25.14 6.92
CA ALA A 681 -20.02 -23.77 7.20
C ALA A 681 -19.07 -22.68 6.67
N ILE A 682 -17.86 -23.05 6.22
CA ILE A 682 -17.06 -22.22 5.31
C ILE A 682 -17.55 -22.39 3.86
N LYS A 683 -18.87 -22.39 3.64
CA LYS A 683 -19.35 -21.71 2.43
C LYS A 683 -18.98 -20.25 2.64
N PRO A 684 -18.36 -19.55 1.67
CA PRO A 684 -18.17 -18.12 1.83
C PRO A 684 -19.54 -17.54 2.16
N ASN A 685 -19.81 -17.00 3.35
CA ASN A 685 -21.13 -16.38 3.61
C ASN A 685 -21.24 -15.00 2.92
N ARG A 686 -20.48 -14.84 1.83
CA ARG A 686 -20.20 -13.65 1.05
C ARG A 686 -20.12 -14.04 -0.41
N ILE A 687 -20.43 -13.11 -1.28
CA ILE A 687 -20.29 -13.31 -2.72
C ILE A 687 -18.81 -13.05 -3.06
N GLY A 688 -18.11 -14.01 -3.66
CA GLY A 688 -16.80 -13.73 -4.27
C GLY A 688 -16.99 -12.97 -5.58
N ILE A 689 -16.19 -11.93 -5.85
CA ILE A 689 -16.25 -11.19 -7.12
C ILE A 689 -14.84 -10.76 -7.56
N LYS A 690 -14.50 -11.01 -8.83
CA LYS A 690 -13.24 -10.59 -9.48
C LYS A 690 -13.53 -10.14 -10.91
N ALA A 691 -12.63 -9.36 -11.50
CA ALA A 691 -12.74 -8.95 -12.90
C ALA A 691 -11.38 -8.98 -13.60
N TYR A 692 -11.33 -9.54 -14.80
CA TYR A 692 -10.12 -9.51 -15.63
C TYR A 692 -10.45 -9.42 -17.14
N PRO A 693 -9.64 -8.68 -17.91
CA PRO A 693 -8.63 -7.73 -17.43
C PRO A 693 -9.29 -6.56 -16.66
N ASN A 694 -8.56 -5.92 -15.76
CA ASN A 694 -8.97 -4.69 -15.07
C ASN A 694 -7.70 -3.91 -14.66
N PRO A 695 -7.28 -2.87 -15.40
CA PRO A 695 -8.05 -2.09 -16.38
C PRO A 695 -8.36 -2.85 -17.68
N PHE A 696 -9.39 -2.43 -18.45
CA PHE A 696 -9.84 -3.14 -19.66
C PHE A 696 -10.20 -2.23 -20.84
N ASN A 697 -10.11 -2.77 -22.07
CA ASN A 697 -10.49 -2.11 -23.32
C ASN A 697 -10.92 -3.15 -24.39
N PRO A 698 -12.17 -3.17 -24.91
CA PRO A 698 -13.37 -2.56 -24.36
C PRO A 698 -14.14 -3.50 -23.41
N SER A 699 -13.71 -4.76 -23.24
CA SER A 699 -14.45 -5.77 -22.45
C SER A 699 -13.66 -6.37 -21.29
N THR A 700 -14.37 -6.73 -20.22
CA THR A 700 -13.85 -7.47 -19.05
C THR A 700 -14.78 -8.63 -18.68
N THR A 701 -14.21 -9.72 -18.16
CA THR A 701 -14.95 -10.84 -17.59
C THR A 701 -15.09 -10.64 -16.09
N ILE A 702 -16.32 -10.57 -15.60
CA ILE A 702 -16.64 -10.52 -14.17
C ILE A 702 -16.93 -11.95 -13.71
N GLU A 703 -16.08 -12.47 -12.85
CA GLU A 703 -16.26 -13.77 -12.20
C GLU A 703 -16.85 -13.58 -10.81
N PHE A 704 -17.81 -14.41 -10.44
CA PHE A 704 -18.42 -14.36 -9.13
C PHE A 704 -18.87 -15.72 -8.62
N THR A 705 -18.81 -15.93 -7.31
CA THR A 705 -19.23 -17.17 -6.66
C THR A 705 -20.41 -16.90 -5.74
N LEU A 706 -21.53 -17.59 -6.00
CA LEU A 706 -22.73 -17.51 -5.19
C LEU A 706 -22.68 -18.54 -4.06
N PRO A 707 -22.90 -18.14 -2.81
CA PRO A 707 -22.79 -19.08 -1.70
C PRO A 707 -24.02 -19.96 -1.51
N ASN A 708 -25.19 -19.46 -1.92
CA ASN A 708 -26.46 -20.15 -1.82
C ASN A 708 -27.27 -20.00 -3.11
N THR A 709 -28.17 -20.95 -3.36
CA THR A 709 -29.12 -20.85 -4.46
C THR A 709 -30.16 -19.78 -4.15
N GLY A 710 -30.38 -18.84 -5.06
CA GLY A 710 -31.38 -17.79 -4.86
C GLY A 710 -31.53 -16.80 -6.03
N PRO A 711 -32.42 -15.82 -5.90
CA PRO A 711 -32.54 -14.72 -6.86
C PRO A 711 -31.23 -13.96 -6.94
N THR A 712 -30.74 -13.69 -8.15
CA THR A 712 -29.44 -13.06 -8.37
C THR A 712 -29.52 -11.98 -9.44
N GLN A 713 -28.93 -10.82 -9.14
CA GLN A 713 -28.78 -9.71 -10.08
C GLN A 713 -27.33 -9.23 -10.11
N ILE A 714 -26.79 -9.06 -11.32
CA ILE A 714 -25.48 -8.49 -11.59
C ILE A 714 -25.67 -7.19 -12.36
N SER A 715 -25.15 -6.09 -11.83
CA SER A 715 -25.33 -4.75 -12.39
C SER A 715 -24.06 -3.92 -12.32
N VAL A 716 -23.91 -2.98 -13.24
CA VAL A 716 -22.80 -2.02 -13.28
C VAL A 716 -23.33 -0.62 -12.96
N TYR A 717 -22.57 0.14 -12.17
CA TYR A 717 -22.88 1.49 -11.72
C TYR A 717 -21.74 2.44 -12.07
N ASN A 718 -22.06 3.71 -12.31
CA ASN A 718 -21.06 4.78 -12.39
C ASN A 718 -20.68 5.30 -10.98
N ILE A 719 -19.67 6.18 -10.90
CA ILE A 719 -19.22 6.77 -9.63
C ILE A 719 -20.28 7.58 -8.86
N SER A 720 -21.34 8.03 -9.53
CA SER A 720 -22.47 8.72 -8.90
C SER A 720 -23.51 7.76 -8.34
N GLY A 721 -23.27 6.44 -8.39
CA GLY A 721 -24.20 5.41 -7.93
C GLY A 721 -25.37 5.15 -8.88
N GLN A 722 -25.36 5.72 -10.09
CA GLN A 722 -26.37 5.44 -11.09
C GLN A 722 -26.07 4.11 -11.78
N ARG A 723 -27.06 3.21 -11.82
CA ARG A 723 -26.97 1.95 -12.57
C ARG A 723 -26.92 2.24 -14.06
N VAL A 724 -25.88 1.76 -14.73
CA VAL A 724 -25.65 1.96 -16.17
C VAL A 724 -25.93 0.70 -16.99
N ARG A 725 -25.82 -0.50 -16.39
CA ARG A 725 -26.04 -1.77 -17.08
C ARG A 725 -26.57 -2.85 -16.14
N VAL A 726 -27.52 -3.66 -16.59
CA VAL A 726 -27.84 -4.98 -15.98
C VAL A 726 -27.22 -6.06 -16.84
N LEU A 727 -26.31 -6.85 -16.27
CA LEU A 727 -25.58 -7.90 -16.98
C LEU A 727 -26.32 -9.24 -16.94
N SER A 728 -27.00 -9.54 -15.84
CA SER A 728 -27.82 -10.73 -15.67
C SER A 728 -28.79 -10.51 -14.52
N GLU A 729 -30.02 -11.01 -14.68
CA GLU A 729 -31.06 -11.00 -13.67
C GLU A 729 -31.84 -12.31 -13.79
N LYS A 730 -31.78 -13.15 -12.76
CA LYS A 730 -32.45 -14.46 -12.73
C LYS A 730 -33.14 -14.68 -11.39
N ASP A 731 -34.37 -15.17 -11.45
CA ASP A 731 -35.18 -15.52 -10.27
C ASP A 731 -34.55 -16.63 -9.42
N ARG A 732 -33.68 -17.45 -10.02
CA ARG A 732 -32.97 -18.52 -9.33
C ARG A 732 -31.68 -18.88 -10.05
N MET A 733 -30.54 -18.59 -9.43
CA MET A 733 -29.23 -19.14 -9.78
C MET A 733 -28.80 -20.13 -8.69
N ARG A 734 -28.19 -21.26 -9.07
CA ARG A 734 -27.68 -22.26 -8.11
C ARG A 734 -26.48 -21.66 -7.35
N GLY A 735 -26.17 -22.15 -6.14
CA GLY A 735 -24.88 -21.81 -5.51
C GLY A 735 -23.73 -22.34 -6.38
N GLY A 736 -22.62 -21.62 -6.45
CA GLY A 736 -21.46 -21.98 -7.27
C GLY A 736 -20.83 -20.80 -8.03
N PRO A 737 -19.75 -21.05 -8.78
CA PRO A 737 -19.06 -20.04 -9.58
C PRO A 737 -19.82 -19.70 -10.88
N TYR A 738 -19.66 -18.46 -11.34
CA TYR A 738 -20.27 -17.90 -12.54
C TYR A 738 -19.37 -16.85 -13.19
N ARG A 739 -19.59 -16.61 -14.47
CA ARG A 739 -18.93 -15.55 -15.23
C ARG A 739 -19.93 -14.76 -16.07
N VAL A 740 -19.70 -13.46 -16.20
CA VAL A 740 -20.45 -12.59 -17.12
C VAL A 740 -19.50 -11.57 -17.75
N ILE A 741 -19.68 -11.30 -19.04
CA ILE A 741 -18.85 -10.34 -19.78
C ILE A 741 -19.56 -8.98 -19.77
N TRP A 742 -18.80 -7.93 -19.50
CA TRP A 742 -19.22 -6.55 -19.76
C TRP A 742 -18.36 -5.94 -20.85
N ASP A 743 -19.00 -5.30 -21.83
CA ASP A 743 -18.42 -4.76 -23.05
C ASP A 743 -18.25 -3.22 -23.02
N GLY A 744 -18.36 -2.62 -21.83
CA GLY A 744 -18.23 -1.16 -21.66
C GLY A 744 -19.44 -0.36 -22.18
N ARG A 745 -20.59 -1.01 -22.44
CA ARG A 745 -21.82 -0.35 -22.90
C ARG A 745 -22.87 -0.26 -21.81
N ASP A 746 -23.79 0.71 -21.96
CA ASP A 746 -24.96 0.87 -21.10
C ASP A 746 -26.15 -0.01 -21.54
N ASP A 747 -27.27 0.03 -20.82
CA ASP A 747 -28.50 -0.71 -21.16
C ASP A 747 -29.08 -0.37 -22.56
N CYS A 748 -28.79 0.82 -23.09
CA CYS A 748 -29.20 1.26 -24.43
C CYS A 748 -28.23 0.83 -25.54
N GLY A 749 -27.11 0.18 -25.19
CA GLY A 749 -26.05 -0.21 -26.12
C GLY A 749 -25.09 0.95 -26.49
N ALA A 750 -25.23 2.11 -25.84
CA ALA A 750 -24.33 3.23 -26.04
C ALA A 750 -23.00 2.97 -25.31
N GLU A 751 -21.90 3.42 -25.91
CA GLU A 751 -20.60 3.29 -25.28
C GLU A 751 -20.44 4.25 -24.12
N LEU A 752 -19.94 3.75 -22.99
CA LEU A 752 -19.64 4.55 -21.83
C LEU A 752 -18.24 5.19 -21.95
N PRO A 753 -17.99 6.34 -21.33
CA PRO A 753 -16.68 7.00 -21.35
C PRO A 753 -15.63 6.25 -20.52
N THR A 754 -14.35 6.46 -20.84
CA THR A 754 -13.20 6.08 -19.98
C THR A 754 -13.46 6.58 -18.57
N GLY A 755 -13.30 5.70 -17.57
CA GLY A 755 -13.62 6.06 -16.20
C GLY A 755 -13.77 4.87 -15.27
N ILE A 756 -14.11 5.19 -14.01
CA ILE A 756 -14.31 4.21 -12.94
C ILE A 756 -15.78 3.79 -12.90
N TYR A 757 -16.01 2.49 -12.79
CA TYR A 757 -17.34 1.89 -12.61
C TYR A 757 -17.31 0.88 -11.46
N LEU A 758 -18.48 0.51 -10.96
CA LEU A 758 -18.64 -0.51 -9.92
C LEU A 758 -19.51 -1.63 -10.47
N ALA A 759 -18.99 -2.85 -10.55
CA ALA A 759 -19.81 -4.04 -10.78
C ALA A 759 -20.27 -4.61 -9.46
N LYS A 760 -21.57 -4.86 -9.30
CA LYS A 760 -22.19 -5.35 -8.08
C LYS A 760 -22.99 -6.61 -8.36
N VAL A 761 -22.80 -7.62 -7.52
CA VAL A 761 -23.59 -8.86 -7.51
C VAL A 761 -24.43 -8.86 -6.24
N THR A 762 -25.72 -9.15 -6.39
CA THR A 762 -26.66 -9.31 -5.29
C THR A 762 -27.30 -10.68 -5.38
N ALA A 763 -27.30 -11.45 -4.29
CA ALA A 763 -27.88 -12.79 -4.26
C ALA A 763 -28.35 -13.17 -2.87
N GLY A 764 -29.61 -13.61 -2.72
CA GLY A 764 -30.12 -14.16 -1.45
C GLY A 764 -29.99 -13.22 -0.25
N GLY A 765 -30.05 -11.90 -0.44
CA GLY A 765 -29.87 -10.89 0.62
C GLY A 765 -28.42 -10.44 0.86
N LEU A 766 -27.44 -11.08 0.21
CA LEU A 766 -26.03 -10.68 0.23
C LEU A 766 -25.71 -9.78 -0.97
N SER A 767 -24.69 -8.93 -0.83
CA SER A 767 -24.15 -8.15 -1.93
C SER A 767 -22.64 -8.00 -1.85
N ASN A 768 -21.95 -8.01 -2.98
CA ASN A 768 -20.54 -7.61 -3.07
C ASN A 768 -20.30 -6.82 -4.37
N ASP A 769 -19.28 -5.97 -4.38
CA ASP A 769 -18.93 -5.13 -5.53
C ASP A 769 -17.41 -5.04 -5.76
N ILE A 770 -17.04 -4.72 -7.00
CA ILE A 770 -15.66 -4.52 -7.44
C ILE A 770 -15.55 -3.27 -8.30
N ARG A 771 -14.45 -2.54 -8.13
CA ARG A 771 -14.09 -1.39 -8.95
C ARG A 771 -13.54 -1.84 -10.30
N LEU A 772 -14.06 -1.26 -11.38
CA LEU A 772 -13.65 -1.49 -12.75
C LEU A 772 -13.07 -0.19 -13.35
N LEU A 773 -11.97 -0.30 -14.11
CA LEU A 773 -11.37 0.81 -14.85
C LEU A 773 -11.46 0.55 -16.37
N LEU A 774 -12.40 1.24 -17.02
CA LEU A 774 -12.55 1.23 -18.47
C LEU A 774 -11.58 2.24 -19.08
N VAL A 775 -10.74 1.80 -20.02
CA VAL A 775 -9.77 2.62 -20.76
C VAL A 775 -10.10 2.53 -22.25
N LYS A 776 -10.24 3.67 -22.94
CA LYS A 776 -10.40 3.74 -24.40
C LYS A 776 -9.10 4.03 -25.11
#